data_AF-A0A5C5ZIE5-F1
#
_entry.id   AF-A0A5C5ZIE5-F1
#
_cell.length_a   1.000
_cell.length_b   1.000
_cell.length_c   1.000
_cell.angle_alpha   90.00
_cell.angle_beta   90.00
_cell.angle_gamma   90.00
#
_symmetry.space_group_name_H-M   'P 1'
#
loop_
_entity.id
_entity.type
_entity.pdbx_description
1 polymer ?
#
loop_
_entity_poly.entity_id
_entity_poly.type
_entity_poly.pdbx_seq_one_letter_code
_entity_poly.pdbx_strand_id
1 'polypeptide(L)'
;MADETHEYDASIRLEPIEPTPAAKPPRAAASLPASEGWAELEQRGGRQPWVYALVGLGVLLSVSVLGLVAMKIASYKPVDLSELEVAPIRSHSELRKESVRVFSEYEVAAGNAAMTETELTELSEVAALFTTYSEHIEAGETGRLVELIDYDRLMKRTLDHGGLNGWSTLEKNQFHRNLSSYADPVSLWTKLSVVGLVNPQPGGNTRVAYVLGTTSDGDQGEIRFWLYRSDEGWKIYDWERLDLCFSESRLNSAYCRHTGTPAITGFEKWVDLVDESDTLLEEGELEAAKEKLREAERQTPAPGLSDYQWLLTAYRWSALNESDDVLRCCDRIAKPDKIPGAHYQRMLHQQWSNPGAALESLIRYESTVGPTPDTIEQRAQLLSRMGREQEAVVQWRRLLKREPESIAALRKVLFALPQEDKTSFGDDLDRLEDPAKTASTLVAAAGYQDLAALRFLTDYLNRRTPGTPEALRAQAVVDEIAGDYDSAADLLRRAFVTEGDPDAQATSVVNFVRVMAENNQATDALGQISTEKAFEELLYRYDDGEIDITDEEYRKAIEEFGRRFPKNLDLVSRQISQLVDDERYAEAERLARAARERAQALAEGEDEQAETASYQADSLGYLLTRTMFEQGKTLEAYRAADDPAQGFLQLARLALADKRMDHVDWLLEAHRRDHPDDPALEFIRGEVAAQDERWPEAVAAFRRGFEASGETGDLWQWNWRMLTLCVEAGDWESYLATQENKDQALENYADELIERKAWGEFNKMITQQRQGSSYDARLDLLEAEAAWARNRRDDFPSYAFSAVNSDELDLSAYQREDLLERALAAQLSTNQPNKARGWISVVEDSTHRKQLELMLHASSGQPAKALSQIQDLISEGGNATEYYWNDYFGRLFVGGAFRELHEEHPVEAPYRLVQLQAAVLMDRPIELQREKVAAAANRLNPFASTAPLRFAGSTENAFLVRMVDVNLWVACGSGTFRPGWETDSDSLEVEKALDESSAWLAVGTASWQSPDHEKGLEAARHLIAELAPDDTRAWCVPGEYSGGFVAFPAEPESITLWRSTGETAPLKDRAVALVNNTPSDQIAANRRFNQLLRKAAHRFEETPGTRLEVWGVFSGDPPLDPLVINVTSVERTSGSLRFDGTLGRSSTLVEELRSDTPMRIEQYETHAFRVNGGKVFVRP
;
A
#
# COMPACT_ATOMS: atom_id res chain seq x y z
N MET A 1 -12.86 -22.37 10.22
CA MET A 1 -14.01 -22.90 9.47
C MET A 1 -13.52 -23.11 8.05
N ALA A 2 -13.76 -24.27 7.46
CA ALA A 2 -12.92 -24.81 6.38
C ALA A 2 -13.56 -24.71 5.00
N ASP A 3 -12.69 -24.75 3.99
CA ASP A 3 -12.90 -24.79 2.55
C ASP A 3 -14.23 -25.37 2.05
N GLU A 4 -14.89 -24.59 1.18
CA GLU A 4 -15.65 -25.12 0.04
C GLU A 4 -15.25 -24.36 -1.23
N THR A 5 -14.30 -24.90 -1.99
CA THR A 5 -14.07 -24.48 -3.38
C THR A 5 -15.20 -24.98 -4.26
N HIS A 6 -15.82 -24.10 -5.03
CA HIS A 6 -16.89 -24.45 -5.97
C HIS A 6 -16.37 -24.45 -7.41
N GLU A 7 -16.24 -25.62 -8.02
CA GLU A 7 -16.01 -25.77 -9.46
C GLU A 7 -17.26 -25.33 -10.24
N TYR A 8 -17.14 -24.29 -11.07
CA TYR A 8 -18.16 -23.91 -12.06
C TYR A 8 -17.90 -24.61 -13.41
N ASP A 9 -18.55 -25.76 -13.64
CA ASP A 9 -18.49 -26.46 -14.94
C ASP A 9 -19.53 -25.89 -15.93
N ALA A 10 -19.09 -24.93 -16.75
CA ALA A 10 -19.89 -24.31 -17.80
C ALA A 10 -19.76 -25.03 -19.17
N SER A 11 -19.92 -26.36 -19.24
CA SER A 11 -19.74 -27.12 -20.49
C SER A 11 -20.96 -27.89 -21.04
N ILE A 12 -21.80 -27.23 -21.87
CA ILE A 12 -22.82 -27.94 -22.69
C ILE A 12 -22.76 -27.55 -24.18
N ARG A 13 -22.10 -28.43 -24.96
CA ARG A 13 -21.98 -28.35 -26.43
C ARG A 13 -23.34 -28.44 -27.14
N LEU A 14 -23.53 -27.59 -28.15
CA LEU A 14 -24.56 -27.80 -29.17
C LEU A 14 -24.08 -28.87 -30.17
N GLU A 15 -24.81 -30.00 -30.28
CA GLU A 15 -24.56 -30.95 -31.36
C GLU A 15 -24.94 -30.33 -32.72
N PRO A 16 -24.02 -30.29 -33.71
CA PRO A 16 -24.34 -29.76 -35.04
C PRO A 16 -25.30 -30.69 -35.78
N ILE A 17 -26.43 -30.15 -36.24
CA ILE A 17 -27.39 -30.87 -37.08
C ILE A 17 -26.77 -31.06 -38.48
N GLU A 18 -26.31 -32.27 -38.79
CA GLU A 18 -25.77 -32.59 -40.12
C GLU A 18 -26.82 -32.36 -41.24
N PRO A 19 -26.46 -31.68 -42.34
CA PRO A 19 -27.34 -31.53 -43.49
C PRO A 19 -27.48 -32.85 -44.25
N THR A 20 -28.67 -33.45 -44.17
CA THR A 20 -29.05 -34.71 -44.84
C THR A 20 -28.53 -34.79 -46.29
N PRO A 21 -27.61 -35.72 -46.64
CA PRO A 21 -27.00 -35.76 -47.96
C PRO A 21 -27.97 -36.29 -49.03
N ALA A 22 -28.04 -35.60 -50.18
CA ALA A 22 -28.86 -36.02 -51.31
C ALA A 22 -28.36 -37.33 -51.92
N ALA A 23 -29.23 -38.35 -51.98
CA ALA A 23 -28.88 -39.69 -52.40
C ALA A 23 -28.33 -39.80 -53.84
N LYS A 24 -27.25 -40.56 -54.01
CA LYS A 24 -26.81 -41.12 -55.30
C LYS A 24 -26.49 -42.63 -55.16
N PRO A 25 -26.65 -43.42 -56.25
CA PRO A 25 -26.75 -44.88 -56.15
C PRO A 25 -25.38 -45.58 -55.99
N PRO A 26 -25.35 -46.79 -55.42
CA PRO A 26 -24.11 -47.49 -55.09
C PRO A 26 -23.49 -48.18 -56.30
N ARG A 27 -22.15 -48.22 -56.37
CA ARG A 27 -21.43 -49.19 -57.20
C ARG A 27 -20.03 -49.52 -56.68
N ALA A 28 -19.78 -50.84 -56.61
CA ALA A 28 -18.50 -51.54 -56.56
C ALA A 28 -17.66 -51.51 -55.26
N ALA A 29 -17.28 -52.73 -54.85
CA ALA A 29 -16.23 -53.08 -53.88
C ALA A 29 -14.83 -52.60 -54.34
N ALA A 30 -13.74 -52.65 -53.56
CA ALA A 30 -13.45 -53.30 -52.27
C ALA A 30 -12.33 -52.49 -51.54
N SER A 31 -11.68 -52.88 -50.43
CA SER A 31 -11.65 -54.10 -49.59
C SER A 31 -10.97 -53.79 -48.23
N LEU A 32 -11.22 -54.59 -47.19
CA LEU A 32 -10.42 -54.62 -45.96
C LEU A 32 -9.97 -56.06 -45.63
N PRO A 33 -8.78 -56.25 -45.01
CA PRO A 33 -8.32 -57.56 -44.56
C PRO A 33 -8.99 -57.97 -43.24
N ALA A 34 -9.10 -59.28 -43.01
CA ALA A 34 -9.75 -59.84 -41.84
C ALA A 34 -8.86 -59.85 -40.59
N SER A 35 -9.48 -59.67 -39.42
CA SER A 35 -9.03 -60.27 -38.16
C SER A 35 -9.92 -61.46 -37.80
N GLU A 36 -9.36 -62.42 -37.08
CA GLU A 36 -9.89 -63.77 -36.92
C GLU A 36 -10.94 -63.86 -35.80
N GLY A 37 -11.83 -64.87 -35.82
CA GLY A 37 -12.62 -65.19 -34.62
C GLY A 37 -14.05 -65.76 -34.76
N TRP A 38 -14.48 -66.35 -35.89
CA TRP A 38 -15.85 -66.89 -36.02
C TRP A 38 -15.98 -68.32 -36.61
N ALA A 39 -14.90 -69.10 -36.60
CA ALA A 39 -14.86 -70.43 -37.21
C ALA A 39 -15.22 -71.59 -36.26
N GLU A 40 -16.37 -71.57 -35.58
CA GLU A 40 -16.87 -72.76 -34.87
C GLU A 40 -18.40 -72.90 -34.69
N LEU A 41 -19.22 -72.38 -35.63
CA LEU A 41 -20.70 -72.45 -35.52
C LEU A 41 -21.47 -72.91 -36.78
N GLU A 42 -20.85 -73.70 -37.66
CA GLU A 42 -21.51 -74.20 -38.88
C GLU A 42 -21.53 -75.73 -39.03
N GLN A 43 -22.15 -76.44 -38.06
CA GLN A 43 -22.56 -77.83 -38.31
C GLN A 43 -23.81 -78.33 -37.57
N ARG A 44 -24.83 -77.48 -37.36
CA ARG A 44 -26.20 -77.95 -37.08
C ARG A 44 -27.26 -77.16 -37.86
N GLY A 45 -27.72 -77.75 -38.97
CA GLY A 45 -28.86 -77.24 -39.72
C GLY A 45 -30.14 -77.29 -38.89
N GLY A 46 -30.59 -76.14 -38.41
CA GLY A 46 -31.87 -75.96 -37.74
C GLY A 46 -32.26 -74.50 -37.77
N ARG A 47 -33.38 -74.17 -38.43
CA ARG A 47 -33.95 -72.81 -38.44
C ARG A 47 -34.32 -72.42 -37.02
N GLN A 48 -33.47 -71.67 -36.32
CA GLN A 48 -33.76 -71.31 -34.94
C GLN A 48 -34.69 -70.09 -34.87
N PRO A 49 -35.82 -70.17 -34.14
CA PRO A 49 -36.84 -69.12 -34.14
C PRO A 49 -36.41 -67.80 -33.46
N TRP A 50 -35.30 -67.78 -32.70
CA TRP A 50 -34.83 -66.56 -32.03
C TRP A 50 -34.38 -65.46 -32.99
N VAL A 51 -33.96 -65.79 -34.22
CA VAL A 51 -33.62 -64.77 -35.23
C VAL A 51 -34.86 -63.99 -35.64
N TYR A 52 -36.00 -64.65 -35.80
CA TYR A 52 -37.28 -63.98 -36.05
C TYR A 52 -37.78 -63.20 -34.82
N ALA A 53 -37.47 -63.68 -33.60
CA ALA A 53 -37.76 -62.94 -32.37
C ALA A 53 -36.92 -61.66 -32.25
N LEU A 54 -35.62 -61.68 -32.61
CA LEU A 54 -34.78 -60.48 -32.63
C LEU A 54 -35.19 -59.48 -33.71
N VAL A 55 -35.55 -59.94 -34.92
CA VAL A 55 -36.09 -59.05 -35.96
C VAL A 55 -37.43 -58.46 -35.52
N GLY A 56 -38.30 -59.26 -34.90
CA GLY A 56 -39.56 -58.78 -34.31
C GLY A 56 -39.34 -57.77 -33.18
N LEU A 57 -38.34 -58.00 -32.31
CA LEU A 57 -37.97 -57.08 -31.24
C LEU A 57 -37.37 -55.78 -31.79
N GLY A 58 -36.52 -55.84 -32.81
CA GLY A 58 -35.96 -54.66 -33.49
C GLY A 58 -37.03 -53.82 -34.18
N VAL A 59 -38.02 -54.45 -34.82
CA VAL A 59 -39.18 -53.76 -35.39
C VAL A 59 -40.07 -53.16 -34.29
N LEU A 60 -40.33 -53.88 -33.20
CA LEU A 60 -41.10 -53.36 -32.06
C LEU A 60 -40.39 -52.16 -31.41
N LEU A 61 -39.09 -52.24 -31.15
CA LEU A 61 -38.30 -51.13 -30.64
C LEU A 61 -38.32 -49.93 -31.61
N SER A 62 -38.20 -50.16 -32.91
CA SER A 62 -38.29 -49.11 -33.93
C SER A 62 -39.67 -48.43 -33.95
N VAL A 63 -40.75 -49.20 -33.82
CA VAL A 63 -42.13 -48.67 -33.73
C VAL A 63 -42.37 -47.95 -32.40
N SER A 64 -41.81 -48.44 -31.28
CA SER A 64 -41.86 -47.76 -29.99
C SER A 64 -41.07 -46.46 -29.98
N VAL A 65 -39.87 -46.41 -30.58
CA VAL A 65 -39.08 -45.19 -30.73
C VAL A 65 -39.79 -44.20 -31.65
N LEU A 66 -40.31 -44.63 -32.81
CA LEU A 66 -41.13 -43.77 -33.68
C LEU A 66 -42.40 -43.29 -32.98
N GLY A 67 -43.04 -44.11 -32.14
CA GLY A 67 -44.21 -43.74 -31.35
C GLY A 67 -43.89 -42.75 -30.23
N LEU A 68 -42.74 -42.88 -29.56
CA LEU A 68 -42.25 -41.92 -28.56
C LEU A 68 -41.81 -40.61 -29.21
N VAL A 69 -41.14 -40.66 -30.36
CA VAL A 69 -40.81 -39.46 -31.16
C VAL A 69 -42.08 -38.79 -31.66
N ALA A 70 -43.07 -39.54 -32.17
CA ALA A 70 -44.35 -38.99 -32.60
C ALA A 70 -45.17 -38.41 -31.43
N MET A 71 -45.17 -39.04 -30.25
CA MET A 71 -45.78 -38.46 -29.04
C MET A 71 -45.04 -37.21 -28.58
N LYS A 72 -43.70 -37.20 -28.57
CA LYS A 72 -42.89 -36.03 -28.23
C LYS A 72 -43.16 -34.88 -29.20
N ILE A 73 -43.24 -35.18 -30.51
CA ILE A 73 -43.64 -34.22 -31.56
C ILE A 73 -45.07 -33.71 -31.35
N ALA A 74 -46.04 -34.59 -31.09
CA ALA A 74 -47.44 -34.21 -30.86
C ALA A 74 -47.66 -33.47 -29.52
N SER A 75 -46.76 -33.64 -28.55
CA SER A 75 -46.77 -32.92 -27.27
C SER A 75 -46.24 -31.50 -27.38
N TYR A 76 -45.52 -31.15 -28.44
CA TYR A 76 -45.15 -29.76 -28.73
C TYR A 76 -46.38 -28.97 -29.14
N LYS A 77 -46.98 -28.27 -28.18
CA LYS A 77 -47.78 -27.09 -28.49
C LYS A 77 -46.87 -26.05 -29.16
N PRO A 78 -47.29 -25.39 -30.25
CA PRO A 78 -46.62 -24.19 -30.71
C PRO A 78 -46.73 -23.12 -29.61
N VAL A 79 -45.64 -22.41 -29.34
CA VAL A 79 -45.71 -21.22 -28.49
C VAL A 79 -46.46 -20.14 -29.28
N ASP A 80 -47.63 -19.71 -28.78
CA ASP A 80 -48.40 -18.64 -29.41
C ASP A 80 -47.91 -17.27 -28.92
N LEU A 81 -46.89 -16.79 -29.61
CA LEU A 81 -46.27 -15.49 -29.33
C LEU A 81 -47.13 -14.30 -29.82
N SER A 82 -48.27 -14.53 -30.47
CA SER A 82 -49.00 -13.47 -31.19
C SER A 82 -49.81 -12.54 -30.30
N GLU A 83 -50.28 -13.04 -29.14
CA GLU A 83 -51.05 -12.27 -28.15
C GLU A 83 -50.18 -11.62 -27.05
N LEU A 84 -48.87 -11.90 -27.03
CA LEU A 84 -47.95 -11.40 -26.00
C LEU A 84 -47.62 -9.91 -26.19
N GLU A 85 -48.03 -9.10 -25.22
CA GLU A 85 -47.62 -7.70 -25.11
C GLU A 85 -46.13 -7.60 -24.74
N VAL A 86 -45.36 -6.93 -25.60
CA VAL A 86 -43.96 -6.53 -25.38
C VAL A 86 -43.79 -5.07 -25.78
N ALA A 87 -42.85 -4.36 -25.15
CA ALA A 87 -42.58 -2.96 -25.47
C ALA A 87 -42.14 -2.80 -26.95
N PRO A 88 -42.61 -1.78 -27.68
CA PRO A 88 -42.26 -1.60 -29.09
C PRO A 88 -40.73 -1.49 -29.30
N ILE A 89 -40.25 -2.03 -30.41
CA ILE A 89 -38.84 -1.88 -30.81
C ILE A 89 -38.58 -0.44 -31.20
N ARG A 90 -37.85 0.29 -30.34
CA ARG A 90 -37.45 1.69 -30.55
C ARG A 90 -36.05 1.78 -31.14
N SER A 91 -35.73 2.89 -31.80
CA SER A 91 -34.40 3.09 -32.35
C SER A 91 -33.37 3.36 -31.23
N HIS A 92 -32.09 3.05 -31.50
CA HIS A 92 -30.99 3.36 -30.57
C HIS A 92 -30.95 4.83 -30.17
N SER A 93 -31.29 5.77 -31.07
CA SER A 93 -31.24 7.20 -30.77
C SER A 93 -32.33 7.61 -29.78
N GLU A 94 -33.50 6.96 -29.82
CA GLU A 94 -34.58 7.18 -28.84
C GLU A 94 -34.20 6.57 -27.50
N LEU A 95 -33.72 5.32 -27.49
CA LEU A 95 -33.30 4.60 -26.28
C LEU A 95 -32.14 5.28 -25.54
N ARG A 96 -31.25 6.00 -26.24
CA ARG A 96 -30.18 6.82 -25.63
C ARG A 96 -30.68 8.11 -25.06
N LYS A 97 -31.53 8.84 -25.79
CA LYS A 97 -32.15 10.06 -25.26
C LYS A 97 -32.97 9.74 -24.01
N GLU A 98 -33.60 8.58 -23.98
CA GLU A 98 -34.28 8.07 -22.79
C GLU A 98 -33.30 7.75 -21.65
N SER A 99 -32.22 7.01 -21.93
CA SER A 99 -31.17 6.69 -20.95
C SER A 99 -30.53 7.94 -20.34
N VAL A 100 -29.99 8.83 -21.20
CA VAL A 100 -29.34 10.09 -20.80
C VAL A 100 -30.30 10.94 -19.99
N ARG A 101 -31.58 10.98 -20.35
CA ARG A 101 -32.62 11.67 -19.57
C ARG A 101 -32.77 11.02 -18.20
N VAL A 102 -33.01 9.71 -18.10
CA VAL A 102 -33.27 9.01 -16.83
C VAL A 102 -32.08 9.15 -15.86
N PHE A 103 -30.85 8.88 -16.31
CA PHE A 103 -29.66 9.04 -15.46
C PHE A 103 -29.31 10.51 -15.15
N SER A 104 -29.71 11.48 -15.99
CA SER A 104 -29.59 12.91 -15.65
C SER A 104 -30.67 13.40 -14.69
N GLU A 105 -31.88 12.87 -14.77
CA GLU A 105 -33.04 13.21 -13.94
C GLU A 105 -33.14 12.41 -12.63
N TYR A 106 -32.24 11.44 -12.41
CA TYR A 106 -32.17 10.60 -11.20
C TYR A 106 -32.24 11.42 -9.89
N GLU A 107 -31.54 12.56 -9.86
CA GLU A 107 -31.51 13.54 -8.75
C GLU A 107 -32.91 14.10 -8.40
N VAL A 108 -33.85 14.12 -9.35
CA VAL A 108 -35.22 14.65 -9.17
C VAL A 108 -36.17 13.55 -8.67
N ALA A 109 -35.98 12.32 -9.13
CA ALA A 109 -36.82 11.16 -8.78
C ALA A 109 -36.66 10.75 -7.30
N ALA A 110 -35.42 10.69 -6.80
CA ALA A 110 -35.16 10.46 -5.38
C ALA A 110 -35.58 11.65 -4.49
N GLY A 111 -35.57 12.87 -5.05
CA GLY A 111 -35.64 14.11 -4.28
C GLY A 111 -37.05 14.63 -3.96
N ASN A 112 -37.90 14.89 -4.97
CA ASN A 112 -39.24 15.50 -4.80
C ASN A 112 -40.07 15.60 -6.11
N ALA A 113 -39.79 14.79 -7.13
CA ALA A 113 -40.66 14.74 -8.32
C ALA A 113 -42.10 14.37 -7.92
N ALA A 114 -43.10 15.02 -8.52
CA ALA A 114 -44.51 14.68 -8.33
C ALA A 114 -44.90 13.40 -9.09
N MET A 115 -44.22 12.29 -8.77
CA MET A 115 -44.65 10.94 -9.15
C MET A 115 -46.05 10.72 -8.57
N THR A 116 -46.94 10.14 -9.37
CA THR A 116 -48.25 9.72 -8.89
C THR A 116 -48.12 8.58 -7.87
N GLU A 117 -49.11 8.42 -7.00
CA GLU A 117 -49.19 7.30 -6.05
C GLU A 117 -49.07 5.94 -6.76
N THR A 118 -49.61 5.84 -7.99
CA THR A 118 -49.43 4.69 -8.88
C THR A 118 -47.97 4.49 -9.28
N GLU A 119 -47.25 5.53 -9.72
CA GLU A 119 -45.84 5.42 -10.14
C GLU A 119 -44.91 5.10 -8.95
N LEU A 120 -45.20 5.60 -7.75
CA LEU A 120 -44.49 5.23 -6.52
C LEU A 120 -44.76 3.76 -6.13
N THR A 121 -45.99 3.30 -6.29
CA THR A 121 -46.35 1.88 -6.07
C THR A 121 -45.63 0.99 -7.07
N GLU A 122 -45.66 1.31 -8.37
CA GLU A 122 -44.94 0.57 -9.41
C GLU A 122 -43.42 0.57 -9.19
N LEU A 123 -42.84 1.70 -8.75
CA LEU A 123 -41.42 1.78 -8.41
C LEU A 123 -41.07 0.87 -7.22
N SER A 124 -41.89 0.85 -6.17
CA SER A 124 -41.69 -0.02 -5.01
C SER A 124 -41.84 -1.50 -5.36
N GLU A 125 -42.81 -1.87 -6.21
CA GLU A 125 -43.00 -3.24 -6.68
C GLU A 125 -41.83 -3.71 -7.56
N VAL A 126 -41.29 -2.84 -8.41
CA VAL A 126 -40.13 -3.15 -9.26
C VAL A 126 -38.83 -3.19 -8.45
N ALA A 127 -38.67 -2.32 -7.45
CA ALA A 127 -37.54 -2.41 -6.53
C ALA A 127 -37.54 -3.75 -5.77
N ALA A 128 -38.71 -4.19 -5.27
CA ALA A 128 -38.84 -5.49 -4.61
C ALA A 128 -38.48 -6.68 -5.53
N LEU A 129 -38.86 -6.64 -6.82
CA LEU A 129 -38.41 -7.63 -7.81
C LEU A 129 -36.88 -7.71 -7.90
N PHE A 130 -36.20 -6.56 -7.90
CA PHE A 130 -34.73 -6.52 -7.98
C PHE A 130 -34.05 -6.87 -6.66
N THR A 131 -34.65 -6.59 -5.49
CA THR A 131 -34.19 -7.16 -4.21
C THR A 131 -34.28 -8.68 -4.22
N THR A 132 -35.41 -9.27 -4.63
CA THR A 132 -35.57 -10.72 -4.75
C THR A 132 -34.58 -11.34 -5.76
N TYR A 133 -34.27 -10.64 -6.85
CA TYR A 133 -33.23 -11.05 -7.78
C TYR A 133 -31.85 -11.10 -7.08
N SER A 134 -31.46 -10.02 -6.39
CA SER A 134 -30.22 -9.94 -5.63
C SER A 134 -30.10 -11.05 -4.57
N GLU A 135 -31.15 -11.28 -3.79
CA GLU A 135 -31.21 -12.35 -2.77
C GLU A 135 -30.98 -13.74 -3.39
N HIS A 136 -31.54 -14.03 -4.57
CA HIS A 136 -31.32 -15.31 -5.26
C HIS A 136 -29.92 -15.43 -5.88
N ILE A 137 -29.27 -14.33 -6.28
CA ILE A 137 -27.87 -14.31 -6.72
C ILE A 137 -26.94 -14.63 -5.55
N GLU A 138 -27.07 -13.90 -4.44
CA GLU A 138 -26.27 -14.08 -3.22
C GLU A 138 -26.43 -15.49 -2.62
N ALA A 139 -27.61 -16.12 -2.80
CA ALA A 139 -27.88 -17.49 -2.37
C ALA A 139 -27.54 -18.58 -3.42
N GLY A 140 -27.05 -18.23 -4.61
CA GLY A 140 -26.75 -19.19 -5.69
C GLY A 140 -27.98 -19.90 -6.29
N GLU A 141 -29.19 -19.38 -6.06
CA GLU A 141 -30.47 -20.01 -6.44
C GLU A 141 -30.84 -19.76 -7.91
N THR A 142 -29.99 -20.18 -8.85
CA THR A 142 -30.21 -20.00 -10.31
C THR A 142 -31.60 -20.45 -10.79
N GLY A 143 -32.12 -21.55 -10.25
CA GLY A 143 -33.47 -22.05 -10.54
C GLY A 143 -34.61 -21.10 -10.15
N ARG A 144 -34.40 -20.21 -9.18
CA ARG A 144 -35.35 -19.15 -8.78
C ARG A 144 -35.26 -17.93 -9.67
N LEU A 145 -34.06 -17.54 -10.09
CA LEU A 145 -33.87 -16.46 -11.07
C LEU A 145 -34.62 -16.73 -12.38
N VAL A 146 -34.66 -18.00 -12.82
CA VAL A 146 -35.47 -18.45 -13.97
C VAL A 146 -36.98 -18.20 -13.76
N GLU A 147 -37.51 -18.26 -12.53
CA GLU A 147 -38.93 -17.98 -12.23
C GLU A 147 -39.30 -16.49 -12.36
N LEU A 148 -38.31 -15.59 -12.25
CA LEU A 148 -38.47 -14.14 -12.43
C LEU A 148 -38.51 -13.72 -13.91
N ILE A 149 -38.21 -14.62 -14.85
CA ILE A 149 -38.03 -14.32 -16.28
C ILE A 149 -39.15 -14.90 -17.14
N ASP A 150 -39.71 -14.04 -17.99
CA ASP A 150 -40.73 -14.37 -18.99
C ASP A 150 -40.06 -14.63 -20.36
N TYR A 151 -39.62 -15.88 -20.53
CA TYR A 151 -38.93 -16.36 -21.73
C TYR A 151 -39.81 -16.32 -22.99
N ASP A 152 -41.13 -16.47 -22.85
CA ASP A 152 -42.09 -16.34 -23.94
C ASP A 152 -42.04 -14.90 -24.51
N ARG A 153 -42.00 -13.88 -23.65
CA ARG A 153 -41.85 -12.47 -24.07
C ARG A 153 -40.46 -12.14 -24.60
N LEU A 154 -39.39 -12.72 -24.03
CA LEU A 154 -38.02 -12.61 -24.57
C LEU A 154 -37.96 -13.14 -26.01
N MET A 155 -38.54 -14.32 -26.24
CA MET A 155 -38.62 -14.95 -27.55
C MET A 155 -39.49 -14.15 -28.54
N LYS A 156 -40.63 -13.61 -28.11
CA LYS A 156 -41.45 -12.68 -28.91
C LYS A 156 -40.65 -11.45 -29.34
N ARG A 157 -39.88 -10.86 -28.44
CA ARG A 157 -39.05 -9.68 -28.73
C ARG A 157 -37.90 -10.01 -29.70
N THR A 158 -37.30 -11.18 -29.56
CA THR A 158 -36.31 -11.74 -30.52
C THR A 158 -36.90 -11.92 -31.92
N LEU A 159 -38.17 -12.37 -32.00
CA LEU A 159 -38.92 -12.45 -33.25
C LEU A 159 -39.23 -11.06 -33.84
N ASP A 160 -39.57 -10.07 -33.02
CA ASP A 160 -39.84 -8.69 -33.47
C ASP A 160 -38.58 -7.96 -33.96
N HIS A 161 -37.41 -8.27 -33.38
CA HIS A 161 -36.12 -7.90 -33.97
C HIS A 161 -35.81 -8.64 -35.29
N GLY A 162 -36.63 -9.63 -35.68
CA GLY A 162 -36.55 -10.34 -36.94
C GLY A 162 -35.54 -11.48 -36.95
N GLY A 163 -35.17 -12.02 -35.80
CA GLY A 163 -34.21 -13.13 -35.66
C GLY A 163 -34.75 -14.45 -36.17
N LEU A 164 -35.95 -14.81 -35.70
CA LEU A 164 -36.59 -16.10 -35.95
C LEU A 164 -37.46 -16.11 -37.23
N ASN A 165 -37.13 -15.26 -38.20
CA ASN A 165 -37.82 -15.15 -39.48
C ASN A 165 -37.41 -16.30 -40.40
N GLY A 166 -38.39 -17.08 -40.88
CA GLY A 166 -38.16 -18.28 -41.69
C GLY A 166 -37.90 -19.56 -40.88
N TRP A 167 -37.63 -19.46 -39.58
CA TRP A 167 -37.51 -20.61 -38.67
C TRP A 167 -38.85 -21.34 -38.53
N SER A 168 -38.80 -22.68 -38.55
CA SER A 168 -39.94 -23.55 -38.30
C SER A 168 -40.38 -23.53 -36.83
N THR A 169 -41.60 -24.02 -36.56
CA THR A 169 -42.12 -24.18 -35.19
C THR A 169 -41.21 -25.08 -34.32
N LEU A 170 -40.53 -26.07 -34.91
CA LEU A 170 -39.66 -26.97 -34.16
C LEU A 170 -38.37 -26.26 -33.71
N GLU A 171 -37.72 -25.52 -34.62
CA GLU A 171 -36.51 -24.74 -34.32
C GLU A 171 -36.83 -23.62 -33.31
N LYS A 172 -37.98 -22.97 -33.45
CA LYS A 172 -38.51 -22.01 -32.46
C LYS A 172 -38.71 -22.63 -31.08
N ASN A 173 -39.33 -23.80 -30.99
CA ASN A 173 -39.51 -24.51 -29.71
C ASN A 173 -38.20 -25.09 -29.14
N GLN A 174 -37.19 -25.32 -29.97
CA GLN A 174 -35.84 -25.66 -29.51
C GLN A 174 -35.15 -24.43 -28.94
N PHE A 175 -35.14 -23.31 -29.68
CA PHE A 175 -34.61 -22.03 -29.23
C PHE A 175 -35.25 -21.54 -27.93
N HIS A 176 -36.57 -21.69 -27.74
CA HIS A 176 -37.24 -21.36 -26.48
C HIS A 176 -36.68 -22.15 -25.28
N ARG A 177 -36.49 -23.47 -25.44
CA ARG A 177 -35.93 -24.32 -24.37
C ARG A 177 -34.48 -23.98 -24.09
N ASN A 178 -33.72 -23.69 -25.15
CA ASN A 178 -32.35 -23.21 -25.04
C ASN A 178 -32.31 -21.88 -24.27
N LEU A 179 -33.17 -20.90 -24.56
CA LEU A 179 -33.22 -19.64 -23.79
C LEU A 179 -33.41 -19.91 -22.28
N SER A 180 -34.33 -20.80 -21.89
CA SER A 180 -34.55 -21.17 -20.49
C SER A 180 -33.44 -22.01 -19.83
N SER A 181 -32.42 -22.44 -20.60
CA SER A 181 -31.26 -23.20 -20.09
C SER A 181 -29.92 -22.50 -20.27
N TYR A 182 -29.83 -21.50 -21.14
CA TYR A 182 -28.62 -20.73 -21.45
C TYR A 182 -28.66 -19.30 -20.93
N ALA A 183 -29.84 -18.75 -20.61
CA ALA A 183 -29.91 -17.52 -19.86
C ALA A 183 -29.52 -17.82 -18.41
N ASP A 184 -28.21 -17.89 -18.17
CA ASP A 184 -27.64 -17.44 -16.91
C ASP A 184 -27.86 -15.91 -16.86
N PRO A 185 -28.91 -15.45 -16.16
CA PRO A 185 -29.43 -14.13 -16.41
C PRO A 185 -28.64 -13.16 -15.57
N VAL A 186 -27.54 -12.66 -16.12
CA VAL A 186 -26.73 -11.57 -15.54
C VAL A 186 -26.26 -11.85 -14.10
N SER A 187 -25.78 -13.07 -13.88
CA SER A 187 -25.18 -13.60 -12.63
C SER A 187 -24.17 -12.67 -11.94
N LEU A 188 -23.55 -11.79 -12.71
CA LEU A 188 -22.54 -10.83 -12.29
C LEU A 188 -23.01 -9.77 -11.28
N TRP A 189 -24.32 -9.45 -11.18
CA TRP A 189 -24.79 -8.33 -10.34
C TRP A 189 -25.41 -8.82 -9.02
N THR A 190 -24.66 -8.66 -7.93
CA THR A 190 -25.11 -8.94 -6.57
C THR A 190 -26.16 -7.92 -6.12
N LYS A 191 -26.02 -6.64 -6.46
CA LYS A 191 -26.93 -5.55 -6.05
C LYS A 191 -27.51 -4.81 -7.24
N LEU A 192 -28.82 -4.59 -7.25
CA LEU A 192 -29.54 -3.87 -8.30
C LEU A 192 -30.37 -2.69 -7.75
N SER A 193 -30.00 -1.45 -8.12
CA SER A 193 -30.64 -0.21 -7.65
C SER A 193 -31.40 0.51 -8.75
N VAL A 194 -32.72 0.68 -8.60
CA VAL A 194 -33.58 1.27 -9.66
C VAL A 194 -33.40 2.79 -9.73
N VAL A 195 -32.91 3.27 -10.88
CA VAL A 195 -32.69 4.68 -11.20
C VAL A 195 -33.97 5.35 -11.72
N GLY A 196 -34.78 4.62 -12.48
CA GLY A 196 -36.06 5.15 -12.95
C GLY A 196 -36.85 4.20 -13.83
N LEU A 197 -38.17 4.41 -13.85
CA LEU A 197 -39.11 3.68 -14.69
C LEU A 197 -39.59 4.55 -15.85
N VAL A 198 -39.63 3.97 -17.05
CA VAL A 198 -40.27 4.57 -18.22
C VAL A 198 -41.40 3.67 -18.70
N ASN A 199 -42.56 4.27 -18.95
CA ASN A 199 -43.65 3.60 -19.65
C ASN A 199 -43.44 3.72 -21.19
N PRO A 200 -43.12 2.63 -21.91
CA PRO A 200 -42.91 2.67 -23.35
C PRO A 200 -44.21 2.75 -24.16
N GLN A 201 -45.37 2.45 -23.55
CA GLN A 201 -46.68 2.45 -24.20
C GLN A 201 -47.79 2.84 -23.18
N PRO A 202 -48.32 4.07 -23.23
CA PRO A 202 -49.35 4.54 -22.29
C PRO A 202 -50.54 3.58 -22.19
N GLY A 203 -50.85 3.14 -20.96
CA GLY A 203 -51.92 2.18 -20.67
C GLY A 203 -51.56 0.70 -20.88
N GLY A 204 -50.32 0.37 -21.27
CA GLY A 204 -49.81 -1.01 -21.35
C GLY A 204 -49.25 -1.54 -20.04
N ASN A 205 -49.16 -2.87 -19.92
CA ASN A 205 -48.61 -3.59 -18.77
C ASN A 205 -47.07 -3.72 -18.81
N THR A 206 -46.41 -3.01 -19.73
CA THR A 206 -44.95 -3.05 -19.89
C THR A 206 -44.26 -1.82 -19.28
N ARG A 207 -43.08 -2.01 -18.70
CA ARG A 207 -42.18 -0.94 -18.23
C ARG A 207 -40.76 -1.17 -18.73
N VAL A 208 -39.97 -0.11 -18.68
CA VAL A 208 -38.53 -0.13 -18.88
C VAL A 208 -37.90 0.41 -17.62
N ALA A 209 -37.20 -0.43 -16.88
CA ALA A 209 -36.45 -0.03 -15.69
C ALA A 209 -35.00 0.25 -16.09
N TYR A 210 -34.49 1.40 -15.65
CA TYR A 210 -33.06 1.72 -15.68
C TYR A 210 -32.52 1.47 -14.28
N VAL A 211 -31.39 0.76 -14.20
CA VAL A 211 -30.86 0.16 -12.97
C VAL A 211 -29.35 0.35 -12.96
N LEU A 212 -28.78 0.64 -11.79
CA LEU A 212 -27.35 0.48 -11.52
C LEU A 212 -27.17 -0.91 -10.91
N GLY A 213 -26.40 -1.76 -11.58
CA GLY A 213 -25.89 -2.99 -11.01
C GLY A 213 -24.56 -2.76 -10.30
N THR A 214 -24.30 -3.54 -9.25
CA THR A 214 -23.00 -3.66 -8.59
C THR A 214 -22.62 -5.14 -8.56
N THR A 215 -21.36 -5.48 -8.88
CA THR A 215 -20.85 -6.86 -8.80
C THR A 215 -20.44 -7.23 -7.37
N SER A 216 -20.00 -8.47 -7.15
CA SER A 216 -19.32 -8.89 -5.91
C SER A 216 -18.14 -7.98 -5.56
N ASP A 217 -17.43 -7.52 -6.58
CA ASP A 217 -16.14 -6.83 -6.46
C ASP A 217 -16.31 -5.30 -6.34
N GLY A 218 -17.57 -4.84 -6.32
CA GLY A 218 -17.93 -3.42 -6.21
C GLY A 218 -18.11 -2.69 -7.54
N ASP A 219 -17.80 -3.33 -8.66
CA ASP A 219 -17.88 -2.74 -10.01
C ASP A 219 -19.32 -2.34 -10.35
N GLN A 220 -19.53 -1.08 -10.77
CA GLN A 220 -20.86 -0.58 -11.15
C GLN A 220 -21.09 -0.63 -12.67
N GLY A 221 -22.31 -0.96 -13.09
CA GLY A 221 -22.70 -0.93 -14.49
C GLY A 221 -24.14 -0.50 -14.75
N GLU A 222 -24.36 0.23 -15.84
CA GLU A 222 -25.71 0.69 -16.21
C GLU A 222 -26.48 -0.35 -17.02
N ILE A 223 -27.62 -0.78 -16.49
CA ILE A 223 -28.48 -1.80 -17.08
C ILE A 223 -29.86 -1.21 -17.38
N ARG A 224 -30.43 -1.62 -18.52
CA ARG A 224 -31.85 -1.43 -18.83
C ARG A 224 -32.55 -2.79 -18.85
N PHE A 225 -33.59 -2.96 -18.05
CA PHE A 225 -34.48 -4.11 -18.06
C PHE A 225 -35.83 -3.75 -18.69
N TRP A 226 -36.41 -4.70 -19.42
CA TRP A 226 -37.81 -4.64 -19.86
C TRP A 226 -38.67 -5.56 -19.02
N LEU A 227 -39.72 -4.99 -18.43
CA LEU A 227 -40.56 -5.63 -17.43
C LEU A 227 -42.00 -5.73 -17.90
N TYR A 228 -42.68 -6.82 -17.55
CA TYR A 228 -44.10 -7.02 -17.78
C TYR A 228 -44.83 -7.31 -16.47
N ARG A 229 -45.99 -6.69 -16.27
CA ARG A 229 -46.87 -6.95 -15.12
C ARG A 229 -47.81 -8.10 -15.42
N SER A 230 -47.53 -9.25 -14.82
CA SER A 230 -48.39 -10.42 -14.78
C SER A 230 -49.35 -10.37 -13.58
N ASP A 231 -50.28 -11.32 -13.49
CA ASP A 231 -51.15 -11.50 -12.31
C ASP A 231 -50.36 -11.86 -11.03
N GLU A 232 -49.13 -12.38 -11.18
CA GLU A 232 -48.21 -12.76 -10.09
C GLU A 232 -47.27 -11.61 -9.66
N GLY A 233 -47.25 -10.49 -10.41
CA GLY A 233 -46.31 -9.38 -10.21
C GLY A 233 -45.49 -9.07 -11.46
N TRP A 234 -44.42 -8.28 -11.30
CA TRP A 234 -43.50 -7.93 -12.38
C TRP A 234 -42.57 -9.10 -12.71
N LYS A 235 -42.32 -9.33 -14.01
CA LYS A 235 -41.31 -10.27 -14.51
C LYS A 235 -40.41 -9.59 -15.55
N ILE A 236 -39.15 -9.99 -15.60
CA ILE A 236 -38.15 -9.53 -16.58
C ILE A 236 -38.37 -10.28 -17.90
N TYR A 237 -38.27 -9.62 -19.06
CA TYR A 237 -38.32 -10.33 -20.36
C TYR A 237 -37.28 -9.87 -21.38
N ASP A 238 -36.44 -8.89 -21.06
CA ASP A 238 -35.25 -8.52 -21.83
C ASP A 238 -34.36 -7.66 -20.94
N TRP A 239 -33.07 -7.61 -21.23
CA TRP A 239 -32.12 -6.71 -20.57
C TRP A 239 -31.04 -6.25 -21.55
N GLU A 240 -30.38 -5.13 -21.24
CA GLU A 240 -29.31 -4.53 -22.01
C GLU A 240 -28.32 -3.86 -21.06
N ARG A 241 -27.05 -4.28 -21.06
CA ARG A 241 -25.98 -3.44 -20.52
C ARG A 241 -25.74 -2.27 -21.49
N LEU A 242 -25.75 -1.04 -20.99
CA LEU A 242 -25.85 0.15 -21.82
C LEU A 242 -24.52 0.56 -22.48
N ASP A 243 -23.41 0.19 -21.87
CA ASP A 243 -22.05 0.14 -22.42
C ASP A 243 -21.99 -0.69 -23.73
N LEU A 244 -22.58 -1.88 -23.75
CA LEU A 244 -22.66 -2.78 -24.91
C LEU A 244 -23.68 -2.30 -25.95
N CYS A 245 -24.71 -1.56 -25.52
CA CYS A 245 -25.82 -1.08 -26.36
C CYS A 245 -26.49 -2.21 -27.18
N PHE A 246 -26.56 -3.41 -26.59
CA PHE A 246 -27.11 -4.63 -27.18
C PHE A 246 -27.99 -5.34 -26.16
N SER A 247 -29.29 -5.39 -26.41
CA SER A 247 -30.20 -6.18 -25.57
C SER A 247 -30.11 -7.66 -25.88
N GLU A 248 -30.45 -8.50 -24.91
CA GLU A 248 -30.38 -9.96 -25.03
C GLU A 248 -31.26 -10.48 -26.17
N SER A 249 -32.50 -9.97 -26.28
CA SER A 249 -33.39 -10.29 -27.41
C SER A 249 -32.81 -9.90 -28.78
N ARG A 250 -31.93 -8.88 -28.80
CA ARG A 250 -31.26 -8.41 -30.01
C ARG A 250 -30.00 -9.21 -30.30
N LEU A 251 -29.24 -9.63 -29.29
CA LEU A 251 -28.09 -10.55 -29.41
C LEU A 251 -28.55 -11.87 -30.01
N ASN A 252 -29.56 -12.49 -29.38
CA ASN A 252 -30.28 -13.64 -29.89
C ASN A 252 -30.80 -13.42 -31.31
N SER A 253 -31.39 -12.25 -31.61
CA SER A 253 -31.87 -11.96 -32.96
C SER A 253 -30.74 -11.86 -33.99
N ALA A 254 -29.55 -11.40 -33.61
CA ALA A 254 -28.40 -11.35 -34.52
C ALA A 254 -27.84 -12.76 -34.75
N TYR A 255 -27.67 -13.54 -33.68
CA TYR A 255 -27.29 -14.95 -33.73
C TYR A 255 -28.23 -15.76 -34.64
N CYS A 256 -29.54 -15.70 -34.39
CA CYS A 256 -30.55 -16.48 -35.11
C CYS A 256 -30.64 -16.17 -36.63
N ARG A 257 -30.26 -14.97 -37.07
CA ARG A 257 -30.22 -14.63 -38.51
C ARG A 257 -29.03 -15.26 -39.23
N HIS A 258 -27.96 -15.59 -38.49
CA HIS A 258 -26.71 -16.11 -39.04
C HIS A 258 -26.50 -17.60 -38.73
N THR A 259 -27.31 -18.20 -37.86
CA THR A 259 -27.37 -19.66 -37.62
C THR A 259 -27.36 -20.44 -38.95
N GLY A 260 -26.42 -21.37 -39.10
CA GLY A 260 -26.23 -22.13 -40.34
C GLY A 260 -25.48 -21.41 -41.48
N THR A 261 -24.92 -20.22 -41.24
CA THR A 261 -24.05 -19.50 -42.19
C THR A 261 -22.59 -19.56 -41.72
N PRO A 262 -21.58 -19.51 -42.63
CA PRO A 262 -20.16 -19.49 -42.23
C PRO A 262 -19.79 -18.31 -41.31
N ALA A 263 -20.61 -17.25 -41.30
CA ALA A 263 -20.42 -16.07 -40.48
C ALA A 263 -20.77 -16.29 -39.00
N ILE A 264 -21.66 -17.26 -38.67
CA ILE A 264 -21.87 -17.63 -37.26
C ILE A 264 -20.77 -18.54 -36.75
N THR A 265 -20.24 -19.45 -37.58
CA THR A 265 -19.13 -20.33 -37.17
C THR A 265 -17.87 -19.55 -36.78
N GLY A 266 -17.63 -18.38 -37.39
CA GLY A 266 -16.58 -17.47 -36.95
C GLY A 266 -16.88 -16.78 -35.62
N PHE A 267 -18.15 -16.53 -35.30
CA PHE A 267 -18.56 -15.96 -34.01
C PHE A 267 -18.60 -17.02 -32.90
N GLU A 268 -19.11 -18.23 -33.17
CA GLU A 268 -19.07 -19.38 -32.26
C GLU A 268 -17.63 -19.70 -31.88
N LYS A 269 -16.71 -19.82 -32.86
CA LYS A 269 -15.28 -19.98 -32.56
C LYS A 269 -14.66 -18.79 -31.83
N TRP A 270 -15.18 -17.58 -31.99
CA TRP A 270 -14.71 -16.43 -31.20
C TRP A 270 -15.15 -16.54 -29.74
N VAL A 271 -16.39 -16.99 -29.48
CA VAL A 271 -16.85 -17.30 -28.11
C VAL A 271 -15.99 -18.40 -27.51
N ASP A 272 -15.83 -19.54 -28.19
CA ASP A 272 -14.98 -20.65 -27.71
C ASP A 272 -13.56 -20.18 -27.30
N LEU A 273 -12.95 -19.29 -28.09
CA LEU A 273 -11.60 -18.76 -27.83
C LEU A 273 -11.55 -17.67 -26.74
N VAL A 274 -12.67 -16.98 -26.47
CA VAL A 274 -12.77 -16.04 -25.36
C VAL A 274 -13.03 -16.80 -24.06
N ASP A 275 -13.92 -17.79 -24.08
CA ASP A 275 -14.18 -18.66 -22.93
C ASP A 275 -12.89 -19.44 -22.55
N GLU A 276 -12.16 -19.99 -23.54
CA GLU A 276 -10.82 -20.56 -23.31
C GLU A 276 -9.82 -19.53 -22.74
N SER A 277 -9.93 -18.24 -23.09
CA SER A 277 -9.07 -17.19 -22.53
C SER A 277 -9.45 -16.81 -21.10
N ASP A 278 -10.76 -16.76 -20.81
CA ASP A 278 -11.29 -16.39 -19.51
C ASP A 278 -10.97 -17.53 -18.50
N THR A 279 -11.09 -18.81 -18.89
CA THR A 279 -10.59 -19.95 -18.11
C THR A 279 -9.07 -19.89 -17.87
N LEU A 280 -8.26 -19.61 -18.91
CA LEU A 280 -6.81 -19.50 -18.74
C LEU A 280 -6.40 -18.30 -17.87
N LEU A 281 -7.23 -17.26 -17.78
CA LEU A 281 -7.02 -16.14 -16.86
C LEU A 281 -7.32 -16.55 -15.41
N GLU A 282 -8.39 -17.30 -15.17
CA GLU A 282 -8.72 -17.89 -13.86
C GLU A 282 -7.66 -18.93 -13.40
N GLU A 283 -7.09 -19.69 -14.34
CA GLU A 283 -5.93 -20.58 -14.12
C GLU A 283 -4.59 -19.81 -14.03
N GLY A 284 -4.59 -18.48 -14.27
CA GLY A 284 -3.42 -17.60 -14.22
C GLY A 284 -2.43 -17.73 -15.40
N GLU A 285 -2.71 -18.56 -16.40
CA GLU A 285 -1.90 -18.75 -17.62
C GLU A 285 -1.97 -17.53 -18.58
N LEU A 286 -1.57 -16.34 -18.13
CA LEU A 286 -1.83 -15.08 -18.84
C LEU A 286 -1.31 -15.05 -20.28
N GLU A 287 -0.09 -15.53 -20.57
CA GLU A 287 0.42 -15.53 -21.95
C GLU A 287 -0.34 -16.52 -22.87
N ALA A 288 -0.92 -17.58 -22.31
CA ALA A 288 -1.80 -18.49 -23.05
C ALA A 288 -3.14 -17.79 -23.33
N ALA A 289 -3.75 -17.17 -22.32
CA ALA A 289 -4.96 -16.34 -22.46
C ALA A 289 -4.76 -15.25 -23.54
N LYS A 290 -3.66 -14.49 -23.48
CA LYS A 290 -3.30 -13.48 -24.50
C LYS A 290 -3.19 -14.05 -25.91
N GLU A 291 -2.63 -15.26 -26.11
CA GLU A 291 -2.62 -15.87 -27.45
C GLU A 291 -4.01 -16.37 -27.87
N LYS A 292 -4.85 -16.84 -26.95
CA LYS A 292 -6.27 -17.14 -27.24
C LYS A 292 -7.03 -15.91 -27.70
N LEU A 293 -6.90 -14.76 -27.01
CA LEU A 293 -7.46 -13.49 -27.49
C LEU A 293 -6.89 -13.08 -28.85
N ARG A 294 -5.58 -13.24 -29.07
CA ARG A 294 -4.96 -12.97 -30.38
C ARG A 294 -5.48 -13.91 -31.48
N GLU A 295 -5.90 -15.13 -31.16
CA GLU A 295 -6.63 -16.00 -32.11
C GLU A 295 -8.09 -15.57 -32.26
N ALA A 296 -8.74 -15.14 -31.18
CA ALA A 296 -10.12 -14.63 -31.17
C ALA A 296 -10.24 -13.37 -32.06
N GLU A 297 -9.27 -12.47 -32.01
CA GLU A 297 -9.14 -11.29 -32.91
C GLU A 297 -9.06 -11.66 -34.40
N ARG A 298 -8.59 -12.86 -34.74
CA ARG A 298 -8.46 -13.33 -36.13
C ARG A 298 -9.78 -13.87 -36.68
N GLN A 299 -10.77 -14.15 -35.83
CA GLN A 299 -12.07 -14.65 -36.26
C GLN A 299 -12.88 -13.55 -36.95
N THR A 300 -13.65 -13.92 -37.98
CA THR A 300 -14.48 -12.96 -38.71
C THR A 300 -15.88 -12.89 -38.10
N PRO A 301 -16.28 -11.77 -37.45
CA PRO A 301 -17.60 -11.62 -36.85
C PRO A 301 -18.74 -11.76 -37.86
N ALA A 302 -19.89 -12.21 -37.36
CA ALA A 302 -21.14 -12.10 -38.08
C ALA A 302 -21.49 -10.62 -38.37
N PRO A 303 -21.99 -10.27 -39.57
CA PRO A 303 -22.38 -8.91 -39.89
C PRO A 303 -23.41 -8.33 -38.91
N GLY A 304 -22.98 -7.32 -38.13
CA GLY A 304 -23.77 -6.69 -37.08
C GLY A 304 -23.34 -7.01 -35.64
N LEU A 305 -22.48 -8.02 -35.44
CA LEU A 305 -21.84 -8.36 -34.16
C LEU A 305 -20.39 -7.86 -34.05
N SER A 306 -19.77 -7.41 -35.14
CA SER A 306 -18.34 -6.99 -35.14
C SER A 306 -18.00 -5.91 -34.12
N ASP A 307 -18.81 -4.85 -34.00
CA ASP A 307 -18.54 -3.77 -33.03
C ASP A 307 -18.66 -4.31 -31.58
N TYR A 308 -19.53 -5.29 -31.34
CA TYR A 308 -19.77 -5.93 -30.03
C TYR A 308 -18.63 -6.89 -29.66
N GLN A 309 -18.19 -7.74 -30.60
CA GLN A 309 -17.00 -8.59 -30.47
C GLN A 309 -15.76 -7.75 -30.11
N TRP A 310 -15.53 -6.61 -30.77
CA TRP A 310 -14.38 -5.76 -30.47
C TRP A 310 -14.42 -5.15 -29.07
N LEU A 311 -15.58 -4.70 -28.57
CA LEU A 311 -15.68 -4.23 -27.19
C LEU A 311 -15.52 -5.38 -26.18
N LEU A 312 -16.14 -6.53 -26.42
CA LEU A 312 -16.00 -7.68 -25.51
C LEU A 312 -14.56 -8.18 -25.45
N THR A 313 -13.84 -8.18 -26.58
CA THR A 313 -12.40 -8.50 -26.62
C THR A 313 -11.58 -7.42 -25.88
N ALA A 314 -11.98 -6.15 -25.95
CA ALA A 314 -11.33 -5.07 -25.20
C ALA A 314 -11.45 -5.26 -23.68
N TYR A 315 -12.60 -5.69 -23.16
CA TYR A 315 -12.74 -6.00 -21.72
C TYR A 315 -11.80 -7.11 -21.24
N ARG A 316 -11.50 -8.13 -22.07
CA ARG A 316 -10.54 -9.18 -21.69
C ARG A 316 -9.10 -8.69 -21.72
N TRP A 317 -8.74 -7.86 -22.70
CA TRP A 317 -7.46 -7.17 -22.68
C TRP A 317 -7.33 -6.22 -21.48
N SER A 318 -8.43 -5.65 -20.99
CA SER A 318 -8.48 -4.83 -19.78
C SER A 318 -8.23 -5.67 -18.53
N ALA A 319 -8.86 -6.84 -18.41
CA ALA A 319 -8.61 -7.80 -17.32
C ALA A 319 -7.17 -8.35 -17.31
N LEU A 320 -6.50 -8.38 -18.46
CA LEU A 320 -5.07 -8.72 -18.61
C LEU A 320 -4.12 -7.51 -18.45
N ASN A 321 -4.65 -6.33 -18.09
CA ASN A 321 -3.94 -5.04 -17.97
C ASN A 321 -3.21 -4.55 -19.25
N GLU A 322 -3.56 -5.08 -20.42
CA GLU A 322 -2.90 -4.79 -21.71
C GLU A 322 -3.48 -3.53 -22.38
N SER A 323 -3.20 -2.37 -21.77
CA SER A 323 -3.79 -1.07 -22.14
C SER A 323 -3.71 -0.70 -23.63
N ASP A 324 -2.60 -1.00 -24.30
CA ASP A 324 -2.44 -0.73 -25.75
C ASP A 324 -3.35 -1.63 -26.61
N ASP A 325 -3.60 -2.87 -26.18
CA ASP A 325 -4.46 -3.84 -26.86
C ASP A 325 -5.95 -3.47 -26.66
N VAL A 326 -6.32 -2.97 -25.48
CA VAL A 326 -7.65 -2.38 -25.20
C VAL A 326 -7.94 -1.19 -26.13
N LEU A 327 -7.02 -0.22 -26.19
CA LEU A 327 -7.17 0.97 -27.03
C LEU A 327 -7.25 0.60 -28.52
N ARG A 328 -6.41 -0.36 -28.97
CA ARG A 328 -6.46 -0.90 -30.34
C ARG A 328 -7.81 -1.55 -30.65
N CYS A 329 -8.38 -2.33 -29.73
CA CYS A 329 -9.70 -2.93 -29.91
C CYS A 329 -10.80 -1.85 -29.99
N CYS A 330 -10.75 -0.85 -29.11
CA CYS A 330 -11.66 0.29 -29.13
C CYS A 330 -11.57 1.11 -30.44
N ASP A 331 -10.40 1.18 -31.07
CA ASP A 331 -10.17 1.84 -32.36
C ASP A 331 -10.68 1.02 -33.57
N ARG A 332 -10.85 -0.30 -33.42
CA ARG A 332 -11.47 -1.16 -34.45
C ARG A 332 -13.00 -1.09 -34.48
N ILE A 333 -13.63 -0.58 -33.42
CA ILE A 333 -15.09 -0.40 -33.36
C ILE A 333 -15.50 0.68 -34.37
N ALA A 334 -16.24 0.30 -35.39
CA ALA A 334 -16.58 1.18 -36.51
C ALA A 334 -17.61 2.26 -36.13
N LYS A 335 -18.31 2.08 -35.01
CA LYS A 335 -19.36 2.98 -34.51
C LYS A 335 -19.28 3.08 -32.98
N PRO A 336 -18.26 3.72 -32.39
CA PRO A 336 -18.07 3.75 -30.94
C PRO A 336 -19.22 4.48 -30.23
N ASP A 337 -19.77 5.55 -30.82
CA ASP A 337 -20.99 6.19 -30.32
C ASP A 337 -22.21 5.24 -30.39
N LYS A 338 -22.11 4.05 -30.99
CA LYS A 338 -23.14 3.01 -30.93
C LYS A 338 -22.91 1.91 -29.91
N ILE A 339 -21.72 1.80 -29.35
CA ILE A 339 -21.32 0.84 -28.32
C ILE A 339 -20.45 1.65 -27.33
N PRO A 340 -21.10 2.45 -26.46
CA PRO A 340 -20.43 3.51 -25.72
C PRO A 340 -19.37 2.99 -24.74
N GLY A 341 -19.40 1.73 -24.32
CA GLY A 341 -18.33 1.11 -23.53
C GLY A 341 -16.94 1.27 -24.16
N ALA A 342 -16.84 1.42 -25.49
CA ALA A 342 -15.61 1.79 -26.19
C ALA A 342 -15.00 3.14 -25.76
N HIS A 343 -15.84 4.07 -25.31
CA HIS A 343 -15.41 5.36 -24.75
C HIS A 343 -15.11 5.25 -23.25
N TYR A 344 -15.81 4.38 -22.52
CA TYR A 344 -15.52 4.10 -21.10
C TYR A 344 -14.17 3.38 -20.93
N GLN A 345 -13.92 2.35 -21.72
CA GLN A 345 -12.63 1.64 -21.77
C GLN A 345 -11.48 2.56 -22.23
N ARG A 346 -11.70 3.44 -23.21
CA ARG A 346 -10.73 4.50 -23.53
C ARG A 346 -10.46 5.43 -22.34
N MET A 347 -11.49 5.79 -21.57
CA MET A 347 -11.33 6.63 -20.37
C MET A 347 -10.43 5.92 -19.35
N LEU A 348 -10.75 4.68 -18.97
CA LEU A 348 -10.01 3.92 -17.95
C LEU A 348 -8.52 3.78 -18.30
N HIS A 349 -8.19 3.41 -19.55
CA HIS A 349 -6.79 3.22 -19.97
C HIS A 349 -6.07 4.51 -20.41
N GLN A 350 -6.75 5.67 -20.42
CA GLN A 350 -6.13 6.97 -20.70
C GLN A 350 -6.10 7.91 -19.48
N GLN A 351 -6.81 7.60 -18.39
CA GLN A 351 -6.97 8.52 -17.24
C GLN A 351 -5.64 8.97 -16.62
N TRP A 352 -4.61 8.13 -16.73
CA TRP A 352 -3.27 8.35 -16.20
C TRP A 352 -2.31 8.93 -17.24
N SER A 353 -2.32 8.40 -18.46
CA SER A 353 -1.40 8.79 -19.54
C SER A 353 -1.83 10.06 -20.29
N ASN A 354 -3.13 10.33 -20.34
CA ASN A 354 -3.74 11.47 -21.04
C ASN A 354 -5.13 11.81 -20.44
N PRO A 355 -5.20 12.43 -19.24
CA PRO A 355 -6.47 12.74 -18.57
C PRO A 355 -7.40 13.65 -19.38
N GLY A 356 -6.87 14.44 -20.32
CA GLY A 356 -7.67 15.22 -21.26
C GLY A 356 -8.46 14.35 -22.25
N ALA A 357 -7.81 13.38 -22.88
CA ALA A 357 -8.47 12.43 -23.79
C ALA A 357 -9.40 11.46 -23.04
N ALA A 358 -9.05 11.09 -21.81
CA ALA A 358 -9.93 10.33 -20.93
C ALA A 358 -11.21 11.10 -20.60
N LEU A 359 -11.11 12.39 -20.23
CA LEU A 359 -12.28 13.24 -19.99
C LEU A 359 -13.13 13.43 -21.26
N GLU A 360 -12.52 13.62 -22.43
CA GLU A 360 -13.27 13.67 -23.70
C GLU A 360 -14.03 12.36 -23.98
N SER A 361 -13.43 11.22 -23.67
CA SER A 361 -14.05 9.90 -23.83
C SER A 361 -15.18 9.71 -22.82
N LEU A 362 -14.98 10.10 -21.56
CA LEU A 362 -16.02 10.08 -20.52
C LEU A 362 -17.23 10.95 -20.89
N ILE A 363 -17.00 12.17 -21.39
CA ILE A 363 -18.08 13.07 -21.85
C ILE A 363 -18.86 12.42 -23.02
N ARG A 364 -18.20 11.64 -23.90
CA ARG A 364 -18.90 10.88 -24.96
C ARG A 364 -19.71 9.72 -24.39
N TYR A 365 -19.20 9.02 -23.38
CA TYR A 365 -19.94 7.99 -22.64
C TYR A 365 -21.22 8.57 -22.01
N GLU A 366 -21.07 9.63 -21.20
CA GLU A 366 -22.18 10.32 -20.54
C GLU A 366 -23.19 10.91 -21.54
N SER A 367 -22.75 11.33 -22.73
CA SER A 367 -23.63 11.80 -23.81
C SER A 367 -24.48 10.69 -24.47
N THR A 368 -24.17 9.42 -24.19
CA THR A 368 -24.80 8.24 -24.78
C THR A 368 -25.61 7.43 -23.77
N VAL A 369 -25.05 7.18 -22.59
CA VAL A 369 -25.68 6.42 -21.49
C VAL A 369 -26.36 7.38 -20.51
N GLY A 370 -25.68 8.47 -20.15
CA GLY A 370 -26.04 9.40 -19.08
C GLY A 370 -24.97 9.41 -18.00
N PRO A 371 -24.98 10.40 -17.09
CA PRO A 371 -24.05 10.47 -15.98
C PRO A 371 -24.51 9.60 -14.81
N THR A 372 -23.63 8.76 -14.28
CA THR A 372 -23.88 7.83 -13.15
C THR A 372 -22.96 8.16 -11.97
N PRO A 373 -23.14 7.54 -10.78
CA PRO A 373 -22.26 7.84 -9.63
C PRO A 373 -20.77 7.67 -9.98
N ASP A 374 -20.39 6.51 -10.52
CA ASP A 374 -19.04 6.27 -11.05
C ASP A 374 -18.63 7.33 -12.09
N THR A 375 -19.40 7.56 -13.16
CA THR A 375 -18.90 8.50 -14.20
C THR A 375 -18.76 9.93 -13.67
N ILE A 376 -19.53 10.32 -12.65
CA ILE A 376 -19.39 11.62 -11.98
C ILE A 376 -18.13 11.63 -11.10
N GLU A 377 -17.84 10.56 -10.36
CA GLU A 377 -16.57 10.36 -9.63
C GLU A 377 -15.37 10.41 -10.57
N GLN A 378 -15.31 9.53 -11.58
CA GLN A 378 -14.23 9.49 -12.57
C GLN A 378 -14.01 10.87 -13.22
N ARG A 379 -15.10 11.59 -13.51
CA ARG A 379 -15.03 12.95 -14.06
C ARG A 379 -14.46 13.95 -13.06
N ALA A 380 -14.82 13.85 -11.78
CA ALA A 380 -14.29 14.70 -10.72
C ALA A 380 -12.79 14.45 -10.50
N GLN A 381 -12.37 13.17 -10.44
CA GLN A 381 -10.98 12.77 -10.34
C GLN A 381 -10.15 13.28 -11.54
N LEU A 382 -10.61 13.06 -12.77
CA LEU A 382 -9.95 13.57 -14.00
C LEU A 382 -9.81 15.10 -14.01
N LEU A 383 -10.83 15.82 -13.53
CA LEU A 383 -10.78 17.29 -13.42
C LEU A 383 -9.73 17.73 -12.38
N SER A 384 -9.67 17.07 -11.22
CA SER A 384 -8.66 17.34 -10.18
C SER A 384 -7.24 17.03 -10.66
N ARG A 385 -7.01 15.88 -11.32
CA ARG A 385 -5.71 15.55 -11.95
C ARG A 385 -5.26 16.61 -12.98
N MET A 386 -6.19 17.31 -13.63
CA MET A 386 -5.92 18.44 -14.53
C MET A 386 -5.84 19.82 -13.84
N GLY A 387 -5.87 19.88 -12.51
CA GLY A 387 -5.84 21.14 -11.74
C GLY A 387 -7.13 21.98 -11.85
N ARG A 388 -8.25 21.38 -12.28
CA ARG A 388 -9.54 22.06 -12.50
C ARG A 388 -10.46 21.91 -11.29
N GLU A 389 -9.93 22.20 -10.10
CA GLU A 389 -10.56 21.87 -8.81
C GLU A 389 -11.98 22.44 -8.65
N GLN A 390 -12.24 23.68 -9.11
CA GLN A 390 -13.58 24.26 -9.05
C GLN A 390 -14.62 23.46 -9.86
N GLU A 391 -14.22 22.82 -10.96
CA GLU A 391 -15.09 21.95 -11.75
C GLU A 391 -15.19 20.55 -11.13
N ALA A 392 -14.11 20.05 -10.51
CA ALA A 392 -14.12 18.80 -9.75
C ALA A 392 -15.09 18.86 -8.57
N VAL A 393 -15.05 19.93 -7.76
CA VAL A 393 -15.99 20.18 -6.65
C VAL A 393 -17.45 20.22 -7.12
N VAL A 394 -17.73 20.75 -8.32
CA VAL A 394 -19.08 20.71 -8.90
C VAL A 394 -19.52 19.28 -9.22
N GLN A 395 -18.61 18.40 -9.66
CA GLN A 395 -18.93 16.98 -9.85
C GLN A 395 -19.04 16.24 -8.51
N TRP A 396 -18.13 16.44 -7.55
CA TRP A 396 -18.24 15.83 -6.22
C TRP A 396 -19.53 16.22 -5.50
N ARG A 397 -19.92 17.50 -5.53
CA ARG A 397 -21.24 17.96 -5.03
C ARG A 397 -22.43 17.43 -5.83
N ARG A 398 -22.22 16.91 -7.04
CA ARG A 398 -23.24 16.20 -7.81
C ARG A 398 -23.34 14.73 -7.39
N LEU A 399 -22.21 14.09 -7.10
CA LEU A 399 -22.16 12.76 -6.52
C LEU A 399 -22.83 12.73 -5.15
N LEU A 400 -22.53 13.69 -4.27
CA LEU A 400 -23.16 13.82 -2.94
C LEU A 400 -24.69 14.08 -2.95
N LYS A 401 -25.29 14.43 -4.09
CA LYS A 401 -26.76 14.48 -4.22
C LYS A 401 -27.40 13.11 -4.48
N ARG A 402 -26.58 12.14 -4.89
CA ARG A 402 -26.96 10.77 -5.26
C ARG A 402 -26.54 9.80 -4.15
N GLU A 403 -25.34 10.01 -3.62
CA GLU A 403 -24.71 9.23 -2.56
C GLU A 403 -24.21 10.20 -1.48
N PRO A 404 -25.12 10.71 -0.62
CA PRO A 404 -24.76 11.71 0.39
C PRO A 404 -23.66 11.24 1.34
N GLU A 405 -23.64 9.93 1.62
CA GLU A 405 -22.74 9.30 2.60
C GLU A 405 -21.37 8.90 2.02
N SER A 406 -21.07 9.25 0.76
CA SER A 406 -19.75 9.00 0.15
C SER A 406 -18.67 9.81 0.89
N ILE A 407 -17.99 9.16 1.84
CA ILE A 407 -16.92 9.76 2.66
C ILE A 407 -15.79 10.30 1.76
N ALA A 408 -15.48 9.61 0.66
CA ALA A 408 -14.50 10.06 -0.32
C ALA A 408 -14.89 11.41 -0.95
N ALA A 409 -16.14 11.52 -1.44
CA ALA A 409 -16.65 12.76 -2.03
C ALA A 409 -16.82 13.88 -1.00
N LEU A 410 -17.30 13.57 0.22
CA LEU A 410 -17.41 14.51 1.33
C LEU A 410 -16.03 15.12 1.67
N ARG A 411 -15.00 14.28 1.80
CA ARG A 411 -13.61 14.69 2.05
C ARG A 411 -13.07 15.57 0.92
N LYS A 412 -13.20 15.14 -0.34
CA LYS A 412 -12.71 15.90 -1.51
C LYS A 412 -13.42 17.25 -1.65
N VAL A 413 -14.73 17.36 -1.35
CA VAL A 413 -15.43 18.65 -1.30
C VAL A 413 -14.93 19.52 -0.14
N LEU A 414 -14.85 18.98 1.07
CA LEU A 414 -14.48 19.74 2.26
C LEU A 414 -13.10 20.40 2.14
N PHE A 415 -12.10 19.69 1.60
CA PHE A 415 -10.74 20.22 1.45
C PHE A 415 -10.60 21.19 0.28
N ALA A 416 -11.40 21.03 -0.79
CA ALA A 416 -11.36 21.92 -1.95
C ALA A 416 -12.25 23.18 -1.80
N LEU A 417 -13.00 23.32 -0.70
CA LEU A 417 -13.76 24.55 -0.39
C LEU A 417 -12.85 25.64 0.20
N PRO A 418 -12.95 26.90 -0.27
CA PRO A 418 -12.38 28.06 0.42
C PRO A 418 -12.86 28.15 1.88
N GLN A 419 -12.05 28.72 2.76
CA GLN A 419 -12.34 28.79 4.21
C GLN A 419 -13.69 29.46 4.51
N GLU A 420 -14.03 30.51 3.77
CA GLU A 420 -15.31 31.22 3.85
C GLU A 420 -16.51 30.32 3.50
N ASP A 421 -16.33 29.42 2.54
CA ASP A 421 -17.39 28.56 1.98
C ASP A 421 -17.55 27.25 2.76
N LYS A 422 -16.57 26.83 3.58
CA LYS A 422 -16.68 25.62 4.44
C LYS A 422 -17.90 25.63 5.34
N THR A 423 -18.38 26.81 5.75
CA THR A 423 -19.64 26.94 6.49
C THR A 423 -20.86 26.37 5.76
N SER A 424 -20.87 26.41 4.42
CA SER A 424 -21.94 25.82 3.59
C SER A 424 -21.94 24.29 3.58
N PHE A 425 -20.81 23.65 3.93
CA PHE A 425 -20.71 22.19 4.04
C PHE A 425 -21.56 21.64 5.21
N GLY A 426 -21.93 22.48 6.17
CA GLY A 426 -22.88 22.11 7.23
C GLY A 426 -24.25 21.74 6.67
N ASP A 427 -24.71 22.41 5.61
CA ASP A 427 -25.97 22.08 4.92
C ASP A 427 -25.89 20.76 4.15
N ASP A 428 -24.69 20.30 3.78
CA ASP A 428 -24.45 19.02 3.12
C ASP A 428 -24.38 17.88 4.18
N LEU A 429 -23.73 18.12 5.34
CA LEU A 429 -23.74 17.20 6.50
C LEU A 429 -25.13 17.04 7.12
N ASP A 430 -25.92 18.10 7.27
CA ASP A 430 -27.27 18.05 7.87
C ASP A 430 -28.29 17.21 7.07
N ARG A 431 -27.93 16.72 5.87
CA ARG A 431 -28.76 15.83 5.04
C ARG A 431 -28.47 14.34 5.22
N LEU A 432 -27.40 13.98 5.94
CA LEU A 432 -26.98 12.58 6.15
C LEU A 432 -27.86 11.89 7.20
N GLU A 433 -27.86 10.55 7.23
CA GLU A 433 -28.59 9.79 8.25
C GLU A 433 -27.94 9.97 9.64
N ASP A 434 -26.62 9.88 9.71
CA ASP A 434 -25.82 10.22 10.90
C ASP A 434 -24.75 11.29 10.61
N PRO A 435 -25.14 12.59 10.64
CA PRO A 435 -24.21 13.68 10.40
C PRO A 435 -23.06 13.76 11.43
N ALA A 436 -23.28 13.28 12.66
CA ALA A 436 -22.30 13.41 13.73
C ALA A 436 -21.20 12.35 13.59
N LYS A 437 -21.56 11.09 13.36
CA LYS A 437 -20.59 10.03 13.06
C LYS A 437 -19.79 10.35 11.80
N THR A 438 -20.45 10.79 10.73
CA THR A 438 -19.74 11.18 9.50
C THR A 438 -18.80 12.36 9.71
N ALA A 439 -19.22 13.41 10.43
CA ALA A 439 -18.34 14.53 10.76
C ALA A 439 -17.14 14.07 11.62
N SER A 440 -17.33 13.12 12.55
CA SER A 440 -16.23 12.54 13.33
C SER A 440 -15.25 11.72 12.48
N THR A 441 -15.74 10.98 11.48
CA THR A 441 -14.87 10.29 10.51
C THR A 441 -14.06 11.30 9.67
N LEU A 442 -14.69 12.39 9.25
CA LEU A 442 -14.02 13.47 8.52
C LEU A 442 -13.01 14.25 9.39
N VAL A 443 -13.21 14.32 10.71
CA VAL A 443 -12.22 14.89 11.66
C VAL A 443 -10.92 14.09 11.64
N ALA A 444 -11.01 12.75 11.71
CA ALA A 444 -9.84 11.88 11.61
C ALA A 444 -9.14 12.03 10.25
N ALA A 445 -9.90 12.11 9.16
CA ALA A 445 -9.36 12.29 7.81
C ALA A 445 -8.77 13.70 7.57
N ALA A 446 -9.28 14.74 8.25
CA ALA A 446 -8.74 16.10 8.18
C ALA A 446 -7.43 16.22 8.96
N GLY A 447 -7.35 15.60 10.15
CA GLY A 447 -6.16 15.53 10.99
C GLY A 447 -5.38 16.85 11.05
N TYR A 448 -4.10 16.79 10.70
CA TYR A 448 -3.23 17.96 10.58
C TYR A 448 -3.20 18.58 9.17
N GLN A 449 -3.84 17.96 8.16
CA GLN A 449 -3.79 18.38 6.76
C GLN A 449 -4.55 19.69 6.49
N ASP A 450 -5.69 19.90 7.18
CA ASP A 450 -6.54 21.08 6.98
C ASP A 450 -7.17 21.55 8.30
N LEU A 451 -6.44 22.41 9.01
CA LEU A 451 -6.89 22.99 10.29
C LEU A 451 -8.20 23.81 10.16
N ALA A 452 -8.49 24.38 8.98
CA ALA A 452 -9.72 25.11 8.75
C ALA A 452 -10.93 24.16 8.60
N ALA A 453 -10.76 23.02 7.94
CA ALA A 453 -11.76 21.95 7.89
C ALA A 453 -11.97 21.32 9.27
N LEU A 454 -10.89 20.99 9.98
CA LEU A 454 -10.94 20.43 11.33
C LEU A 454 -11.71 21.33 12.30
N ARG A 455 -11.40 22.64 12.33
CA ARG A 455 -12.12 23.62 13.16
C ARG A 455 -13.60 23.70 12.79
N PHE A 456 -13.93 23.75 11.49
CA PHE A 456 -15.31 23.76 11.03
C PHE A 456 -16.08 22.50 11.47
N LEU A 457 -15.50 21.30 11.31
CA LEU A 457 -16.12 20.04 11.73
C LEU A 457 -16.30 19.97 13.24
N THR A 458 -15.33 20.46 14.00
CA THR A 458 -15.38 20.57 15.46
C THR A 458 -16.50 21.52 15.90
N ASP A 459 -16.61 22.71 15.28
CA ASP A 459 -17.71 23.66 15.52
C ASP A 459 -19.07 23.09 15.10
N TYR A 460 -19.13 22.23 14.08
CA TYR A 460 -20.33 21.52 13.68
C TYR A 460 -20.75 20.49 14.75
N LEU A 461 -19.83 19.60 15.16
CA LEU A 461 -20.04 18.61 16.22
C LEU A 461 -20.45 19.26 17.56
N ASN A 462 -19.73 20.29 18.00
CA ASN A 462 -20.07 21.01 19.23
C ASN A 462 -21.45 21.69 19.21
N ARG A 463 -21.98 22.06 18.03
CA ARG A 463 -23.34 22.59 17.89
C ARG A 463 -24.41 21.49 17.79
N ARG A 464 -24.07 20.36 17.16
CA ARG A 464 -25.02 19.27 16.87
C ARG A 464 -25.15 18.28 18.04
N THR A 465 -24.03 17.89 18.63
CA THR A 465 -23.89 16.88 19.68
C THR A 465 -22.93 17.35 20.79
N PRO A 466 -23.19 18.50 21.45
CA PRO A 466 -22.31 19.04 22.48
C PRO A 466 -22.04 18.06 23.62
N GLY A 467 -20.76 17.78 23.86
CA GLY A 467 -20.32 16.92 24.97
C GLY A 467 -20.44 15.41 24.73
N THR A 468 -20.72 14.96 23.51
CA THR A 468 -20.51 13.55 23.14
C THR A 468 -19.01 13.25 22.97
N PRO A 469 -18.57 11.97 23.07
CA PRO A 469 -17.17 11.61 22.90
C PRO A 469 -16.56 12.07 21.58
N GLU A 470 -17.32 12.10 20.48
CA GLU A 470 -16.89 12.57 19.16
C GLU A 470 -16.59 14.07 19.17
N ALA A 471 -17.52 14.89 19.71
CA ALA A 471 -17.34 16.33 19.81
C ALA A 471 -16.17 16.70 20.74
N LEU A 472 -16.02 15.97 21.85
CA LEU A 472 -14.92 16.14 22.80
C LEU A 472 -13.58 15.74 22.20
N ARG A 473 -13.50 14.61 21.47
CA ARG A 473 -12.30 14.20 20.72
C ARG A 473 -11.92 15.23 19.65
N ALA A 474 -12.87 15.68 18.83
CA ALA A 474 -12.63 16.68 17.80
C ALA A 474 -12.09 17.99 18.37
N GLN A 475 -12.69 18.49 19.46
CA GLN A 475 -12.18 19.67 20.16
C GLN A 475 -10.80 19.44 20.75
N ALA A 476 -10.51 18.25 21.30
CA ALA A 476 -9.20 17.95 21.84
C ALA A 476 -8.09 17.95 20.77
N VAL A 477 -8.35 17.50 19.55
CA VAL A 477 -7.38 17.60 18.44
C VAL A 477 -7.15 19.06 18.05
N VAL A 478 -8.20 19.89 18.05
CA VAL A 478 -8.06 21.35 17.83
C VAL A 478 -7.23 22.01 18.93
N ASP A 479 -7.46 21.65 20.19
CA ASP A 479 -6.77 22.19 21.36
C ASP A 479 -5.30 21.70 21.42
N GLU A 480 -5.04 20.44 21.05
CA GLU A 480 -3.70 19.87 20.91
C GLU A 480 -2.89 20.62 19.82
N ILE A 481 -3.48 20.84 18.65
CA ILE A 481 -2.87 21.67 17.57
C ILE A 481 -2.67 23.12 18.04
N ALA A 482 -3.58 23.65 18.86
CA ALA A 482 -3.42 24.96 19.49
C ALA A 482 -2.37 24.97 20.62
N GLY A 483 -1.88 23.81 21.07
CA GLY A 483 -0.96 23.67 22.19
C GLY A 483 -1.58 23.93 23.57
N ASP A 484 -2.91 23.91 23.67
CA ASP A 484 -3.63 23.89 24.94
C ASP A 484 -3.82 22.43 25.38
N TYR A 485 -2.69 21.80 25.73
CA TYR A 485 -2.67 20.40 26.17
C TYR A 485 -3.47 20.20 27.46
N ASP A 486 -3.58 21.21 28.32
CA ASP A 486 -4.40 21.16 29.54
C ASP A 486 -5.90 21.01 29.18
N SER A 487 -6.39 21.81 28.21
CA SER A 487 -7.77 21.71 27.72
C SER A 487 -8.01 20.42 26.93
N ALA A 488 -7.11 20.07 26.00
CA ALA A 488 -7.17 18.82 25.25
C ALA A 488 -7.21 17.59 26.18
N ALA A 489 -6.42 17.59 27.25
CA ALA A 489 -6.42 16.52 28.25
C ALA A 489 -7.74 16.46 29.05
N ASP A 490 -8.32 17.59 29.48
CA ASP A 490 -9.65 17.57 30.14
C ASP A 490 -10.73 17.05 29.19
N LEU A 491 -10.70 17.46 27.92
CA LEU A 491 -11.65 17.03 26.90
C LEU A 491 -11.55 15.54 26.61
N LEU A 492 -10.35 15.00 26.41
CA LEU A 492 -10.13 13.55 26.19
C LEU A 492 -10.49 12.73 27.43
N ARG A 493 -10.15 13.24 28.63
CA ARG A 493 -10.58 12.64 29.90
C ARG A 493 -12.09 12.58 30.01
N ARG A 494 -12.79 13.66 29.66
CA ARG A 494 -14.26 13.67 29.64
C ARG A 494 -14.79 12.72 28.57
N ALA A 495 -14.20 12.70 27.37
CA ALA A 495 -14.58 11.80 26.28
C ALA A 495 -14.53 10.35 26.77
N PHE A 496 -13.39 9.86 27.26
CA PHE A 496 -13.25 8.47 27.70
C PHE A 496 -14.08 8.13 28.95
N VAL A 497 -14.39 9.10 29.82
CA VAL A 497 -15.32 8.89 30.96
C VAL A 497 -16.78 8.79 30.51
N THR A 498 -17.15 9.43 29.40
CA THR A 498 -18.51 9.36 28.82
C THR A 498 -18.69 8.30 27.74
N GLU A 499 -17.59 7.79 27.20
CA GLU A 499 -17.60 6.82 26.10
C GLU A 499 -18.13 5.47 26.58
N GLY A 500 -19.07 4.93 25.80
CA GLY A 500 -19.74 3.66 26.09
C GLY A 500 -19.10 2.47 25.36
N ASP A 501 -18.38 2.74 24.27
CA ASP A 501 -17.65 1.75 23.49
C ASP A 501 -16.21 1.55 24.03
N PRO A 502 -15.82 0.34 24.46
CA PRO A 502 -14.49 0.09 25.03
C PRO A 502 -13.30 0.45 24.12
N ASP A 503 -13.46 0.38 22.80
CA ASP A 503 -12.35 0.59 21.85
C ASP A 503 -12.20 2.07 21.48
N ALA A 504 -13.31 2.79 21.29
CA ALA A 504 -13.30 4.25 21.27
C ALA A 504 -12.83 4.84 22.62
N GLN A 505 -13.11 4.18 23.75
CA GLN A 505 -12.60 4.58 25.07
C GLN A 505 -11.07 4.41 25.12
N ALA A 506 -10.53 3.25 24.71
CA ALA A 506 -9.09 3.02 24.67
C ALA A 506 -8.37 4.06 23.79
N THR A 507 -8.87 4.30 22.58
CA THR A 507 -8.39 5.34 21.65
C THR A 507 -8.38 6.74 22.30
N SER A 508 -9.40 7.05 23.10
CA SER A 508 -9.50 8.34 23.81
C SER A 508 -8.51 8.45 24.98
N VAL A 509 -8.20 7.33 25.67
CA VAL A 509 -7.18 7.33 26.73
C VAL A 509 -5.77 7.44 26.14
N VAL A 510 -5.47 6.78 25.02
CA VAL A 510 -4.20 6.96 24.28
C VAL A 510 -3.91 8.42 24.01
N ASN A 511 -4.86 9.08 23.34
CA ASN A 511 -4.69 10.47 22.97
C ASN A 511 -4.54 11.35 24.22
N PHE A 512 -5.24 11.03 25.33
CA PHE A 512 -5.05 11.71 26.61
C PHE A 512 -3.62 11.54 27.16
N VAL A 513 -3.05 10.33 27.11
CA VAL A 513 -1.67 10.12 27.60
C VAL A 513 -0.66 10.81 26.70
N ARG A 514 -0.81 10.73 25.36
CA ARG A 514 0.06 11.45 24.41
C ARG A 514 0.04 12.96 24.68
N VAL A 515 -1.15 13.57 24.74
CA VAL A 515 -1.36 14.99 25.04
C VAL A 515 -0.75 15.39 26.39
N MET A 516 -0.84 14.52 27.40
CA MET A 516 -0.24 14.79 28.71
C MET A 516 1.28 14.55 28.74
N ALA A 517 1.81 13.60 27.98
CA ALA A 517 3.24 13.36 27.83
C ALA A 517 3.90 14.58 27.14
N GLU A 518 3.31 15.07 26.06
CA GLU A 518 3.63 16.35 25.43
C GLU A 518 3.61 17.53 26.43
N ASN A 519 2.76 17.48 27.46
CA ASN A 519 2.68 18.49 28.53
C ASN A 519 3.69 18.27 29.69
N ASN A 520 4.62 17.30 29.61
CA ASN A 520 5.48 16.85 30.73
C ASN A 520 4.67 16.36 31.95
N GLN A 521 3.50 15.78 31.70
CA GLN A 521 2.56 15.27 32.70
C GLN A 521 2.20 13.80 32.48
N ALA A 522 3.04 13.02 31.79
CA ALA A 522 2.81 11.59 31.57
C ALA A 522 2.51 10.86 32.89
N THR A 523 3.30 11.11 33.94
CA THR A 523 3.09 10.50 35.27
C THR A 523 1.74 10.92 35.92
N ASP A 524 1.28 12.17 35.72
CA ASP A 524 -0.01 12.65 36.24
C ASP A 524 -1.21 12.09 35.45
N ALA A 525 -1.04 11.88 34.14
CA ALA A 525 -2.03 11.22 33.28
C ALA A 525 -2.25 9.79 33.73
N LEU A 526 -1.14 9.07 33.89
CA LEU A 526 -1.09 7.72 34.41
C LEU A 526 -1.68 7.61 35.82
N GLY A 527 -1.45 8.62 36.66
CA GLY A 527 -2.11 8.76 37.95
C GLY A 527 -3.65 8.79 37.87
N GLN A 528 -4.23 9.23 36.75
CA GLN A 528 -5.68 9.35 36.50
C GLN A 528 -6.28 8.18 35.71
N ILE A 529 -5.47 7.40 34.99
CA ILE A 529 -5.93 6.17 34.33
C ILE A 529 -6.32 5.14 35.39
N SER A 530 -7.54 4.62 35.28
CA SER A 530 -8.10 3.62 36.19
C SER A 530 -8.24 2.23 35.56
N THR A 531 -7.99 2.09 34.26
CA THR A 531 -8.14 0.86 33.49
C THR A 531 -6.78 0.28 33.10
N GLU A 532 -6.70 -1.05 33.14
CA GLU A 532 -5.50 -1.85 32.84
C GLU A 532 -5.13 -1.77 31.34
N LYS A 533 -6.12 -2.01 30.46
CA LYS A 533 -6.00 -1.90 28.98
C LYS A 533 -5.40 -0.57 28.50
N ALA A 534 -5.72 0.54 29.17
CA ALA A 534 -5.19 1.85 28.80
C ALA A 534 -3.73 2.07 29.17
N PHE A 535 -3.22 1.30 30.14
CA PHE A 535 -1.79 1.30 30.47
C PHE A 535 -1.02 0.38 29.51
N GLU A 536 -1.57 -0.79 29.18
CA GLU A 536 -1.00 -1.71 28.17
C GLU A 536 -0.85 -1.01 26.81
N GLU A 537 -1.85 -0.25 26.39
CA GLU A 537 -1.82 0.53 25.15
C GLU A 537 -0.85 1.75 25.20
N LEU A 538 -0.64 2.39 26.37
CA LEU A 538 0.47 3.35 26.51
C LEU A 538 1.80 2.66 26.30
N LEU A 539 1.99 1.54 27.00
CA LEU A 539 3.27 0.83 27.00
C LEU A 539 3.64 0.39 25.59
N TYR A 540 2.68 -0.21 24.87
CA TYR A 540 2.80 -0.56 23.46
C TYR A 540 3.27 0.65 22.63
N ARG A 541 2.63 1.83 22.79
CA ARG A 541 3.00 3.06 22.06
C ARG A 541 4.30 3.72 22.52
N TYR A 542 4.80 3.43 23.71
CA TYR A 542 6.16 3.81 24.12
C TYR A 542 7.18 2.88 23.48
N ASP A 543 6.90 1.57 23.47
CA ASP A 543 7.77 0.56 22.86
C ASP A 543 7.88 0.78 21.32
N ASP A 544 6.79 1.22 20.67
CA ASP A 544 6.75 1.65 19.26
C ASP A 544 7.29 3.08 19.01
N GLY A 545 7.67 3.83 20.06
CA GLY A 545 8.23 5.19 19.95
C GLY A 545 7.22 6.30 19.59
N GLU A 546 5.92 6.03 19.59
CA GLU A 546 4.87 7.04 19.34
C GLU A 546 4.67 8.01 20.52
N ILE A 547 5.03 7.59 21.74
CA ILE A 547 4.91 8.40 22.95
C ILE A 547 6.29 8.56 23.59
N ASP A 548 6.93 9.67 23.25
CA ASP A 548 8.07 10.24 23.98
C ASP A 548 7.77 10.28 25.49
N ILE A 549 8.45 9.46 26.30
CA ILE A 549 8.57 9.57 27.77
C ILE A 549 10.00 9.28 28.22
N THR A 550 10.43 9.97 29.28
CA THR A 550 11.75 9.74 29.87
C THR A 550 11.83 8.42 30.64
N ASP A 551 13.00 7.80 30.70
CA ASP A 551 13.24 6.57 31.48
C ASP A 551 12.88 6.74 32.96
N GLU A 552 13.00 7.95 33.52
CA GLU A 552 12.57 8.23 34.89
C GLU A 552 11.03 8.28 35.01
N GLU A 553 10.31 8.86 34.05
CA GLU A 553 8.85 8.80 33.98
C GLU A 553 8.35 7.37 33.77
N TYR A 554 8.97 6.62 32.87
CA TYR A 554 8.65 5.21 32.59
C TYR A 554 8.88 4.32 33.83
N ARG A 555 10.02 4.47 34.50
CA ARG A 555 10.32 3.82 35.78
C ARG A 555 9.29 4.17 36.86
N LYS A 556 8.92 5.45 37.00
CA LYS A 556 7.87 5.89 37.95
C LYS A 556 6.50 5.35 37.59
N ALA A 557 6.16 5.26 36.31
CA ALA A 557 4.93 4.65 35.82
C ALA A 557 4.86 3.18 36.24
N ILE A 558 5.88 2.40 35.87
CA ILE A 558 5.99 0.98 36.23
C ILE A 558 5.94 0.75 37.75
N GLU A 559 6.52 1.64 38.56
CA GLU A 559 6.45 1.55 40.03
C GLU A 559 5.04 1.88 40.57
N GLU A 560 4.44 2.99 40.12
CA GLU A 560 3.10 3.43 40.54
C GLU A 560 2.03 2.40 40.14
N PHE A 561 2.10 1.87 38.91
CA PHE A 561 1.18 0.84 38.44
C PHE A 561 1.47 -0.53 39.02
N GLY A 562 2.74 -0.93 39.19
CA GLY A 562 3.08 -2.13 39.94
C GLY A 562 2.54 -2.11 41.38
N ARG A 563 2.35 -0.92 41.97
CA ARG A 563 1.66 -0.75 43.27
C ARG A 563 0.13 -0.80 43.18
N ARG A 564 -0.49 -0.33 42.08
CA ARG A 564 -1.96 -0.34 41.86
C ARG A 564 -2.49 -1.69 41.37
N PHE A 565 -1.79 -2.24 40.39
CA PHE A 565 -2.01 -3.52 39.75
C PHE A 565 -0.80 -4.44 40.02
N PRO A 566 -0.54 -4.84 41.30
CA PRO A 566 0.51 -5.81 41.67
C PRO A 566 0.13 -7.24 41.23
N LYS A 567 -0.62 -7.33 40.14
CA LYS A 567 -1.36 -8.48 39.65
C LYS A 567 -1.24 -8.66 38.14
N ASN A 568 -1.10 -7.56 37.40
CA ASN A 568 -0.73 -7.55 36.01
C ASN A 568 0.69 -8.12 35.88
N LEU A 569 0.89 -9.08 34.98
CA LEU A 569 2.17 -9.79 34.84
C LEU A 569 3.11 -9.10 33.85
N ASP A 570 2.58 -8.33 32.89
CA ASP A 570 3.41 -7.53 31.98
C ASP A 570 4.10 -6.36 32.72
N LEU A 571 3.40 -5.70 33.63
CA LEU A 571 4.00 -4.75 34.58
C LEU A 571 5.17 -5.34 35.35
N VAL A 572 5.08 -6.61 35.74
CA VAL A 572 6.15 -7.29 36.47
C VAL A 572 7.26 -7.75 35.53
N SER A 573 6.96 -8.13 34.28
CA SER A 573 7.95 -8.44 33.24
C SER A 573 8.88 -7.23 33.02
N ARG A 574 8.30 -6.03 32.86
CA ARG A 574 9.03 -4.77 32.68
C ARG A 574 9.86 -4.37 33.90
N GLN A 575 9.35 -4.62 35.12
CA GLN A 575 10.14 -4.47 36.36
C GLN A 575 11.36 -5.40 36.40
N ILE A 576 11.24 -6.62 35.89
CA ILE A 576 12.34 -7.58 35.84
C ILE A 576 13.38 -7.13 34.83
N SER A 577 12.99 -6.74 33.61
CA SER A 577 13.91 -6.18 32.61
C SER A 577 14.70 -5.00 33.17
N GLN A 578 14.02 -4.02 33.78
CA GLN A 578 14.68 -2.87 34.37
C GLN A 578 15.66 -3.24 35.51
N LEU A 579 15.38 -4.31 36.27
CA LEU A 579 16.31 -4.83 37.29
C LEU A 579 17.49 -5.62 36.68
N VAL A 580 17.34 -6.17 35.47
CA VAL A 580 18.44 -6.77 34.70
C VAL A 580 19.35 -5.67 34.16
N ASP A 581 18.77 -4.61 33.60
CA ASP A 581 19.51 -3.48 33.04
C ASP A 581 20.22 -2.64 34.14
N ASP A 582 19.63 -2.54 35.34
CA ASP A 582 20.26 -1.98 36.56
C ASP A 582 21.39 -2.91 37.14
N GLU A 583 21.77 -4.02 36.49
CA GLU A 583 22.65 -5.10 36.98
C GLU A 583 22.21 -5.76 38.32
N ARG A 584 20.96 -5.56 38.74
CA ARG A 584 20.39 -6.06 40.02
C ARG A 584 19.86 -7.50 39.88
N TYR A 585 20.62 -8.36 39.19
CA TYR A 585 20.18 -9.70 38.77
C TYR A 585 19.60 -10.58 39.88
N ALA A 586 20.14 -10.51 41.11
CA ALA A 586 19.63 -11.30 42.24
C ALA A 586 18.22 -10.86 42.70
N GLU A 587 17.85 -9.60 42.48
CA GLU A 587 16.52 -9.07 42.76
C GLU A 587 15.55 -9.34 41.60
N ALA A 588 16.02 -9.18 40.36
CA ALA A 588 15.33 -9.62 39.15
C ALA A 588 14.96 -11.11 39.21
N GLU A 589 15.90 -11.99 39.58
CA GLU A 589 15.67 -13.44 39.66
C GLU A 589 14.59 -13.78 40.69
N ARG A 590 14.63 -13.14 41.86
CA ARG A 590 13.63 -13.33 42.91
C ARG A 590 12.24 -12.87 42.45
N LEU A 591 12.16 -11.73 41.76
CA LEU A 591 10.90 -11.20 41.24
C LEU A 591 10.35 -12.08 40.12
N ALA A 592 11.19 -12.49 39.16
CA ALA A 592 10.82 -13.37 38.05
C ALA A 592 10.31 -14.73 38.51
N ARG A 593 10.96 -15.37 39.50
CA ARG A 593 10.46 -16.62 40.09
C ARG A 593 9.07 -16.46 40.69
N ALA A 594 8.84 -15.41 41.49
CA ALA A 594 7.56 -15.16 42.14
C ALA A 594 6.44 -14.76 41.15
N ALA A 595 6.81 -14.04 40.07
CA ALA A 595 5.89 -13.67 39.00
C ALA A 595 5.47 -14.89 38.17
N ARG A 596 6.42 -15.75 37.81
CA ARG A 596 6.21 -16.97 37.01
C ARG A 596 5.40 -18.03 37.75
N GLU A 597 5.73 -18.35 39.01
CA GLU A 597 4.95 -19.26 39.87
C GLU A 597 3.47 -18.83 39.91
N ARG A 598 3.25 -17.51 39.93
CA ARG A 598 1.93 -16.92 39.93
C ARG A 598 1.24 -16.96 38.56
N ALA A 599 1.97 -16.74 37.48
CA ALA A 599 1.44 -16.82 36.12
C ALA A 599 0.98 -18.25 35.80
N GLN A 600 1.80 -19.25 36.14
CA GLN A 600 1.44 -20.67 36.09
C GLN A 600 0.16 -20.97 36.88
N ALA A 601 0.04 -20.46 38.11
CA ALA A 601 -1.18 -20.64 38.93
C ALA A 601 -2.44 -19.91 38.41
N LEU A 602 -2.31 -19.01 37.44
CA LEU A 602 -3.43 -18.40 36.70
C LEU A 602 -3.72 -19.16 35.41
N ALA A 603 -2.69 -19.71 34.75
CA ALA A 603 -2.80 -20.55 33.55
C ALA A 603 -3.49 -21.92 33.81
N GLU A 604 -3.65 -22.35 35.06
CA GLU A 604 -4.47 -23.51 35.45
C GLU A 604 -6.00 -23.27 35.31
N GLY A 605 -6.44 -22.10 34.85
CA GLY A 605 -7.85 -21.77 34.57
C GLY A 605 -8.41 -22.39 33.28
N GLU A 606 -9.72 -22.25 33.07
CA GLU A 606 -10.43 -22.66 31.82
C GLU A 606 -10.97 -21.45 31.02
N ASP A 607 -10.62 -20.21 31.40
CA ASP A 607 -11.07 -18.99 30.73
C ASP A 607 -9.97 -18.34 29.87
N GLU A 608 -10.34 -17.33 29.08
CA GLU A 608 -9.45 -16.55 28.20
C GLU A 608 -8.25 -15.94 28.95
N GLN A 609 -8.39 -15.71 30.27
CA GLN A 609 -7.31 -15.20 31.11
C GLN A 609 -6.22 -16.26 31.35
N ALA A 610 -6.56 -17.55 31.27
CA ALA A 610 -5.59 -18.65 31.41
C ALA A 610 -4.62 -18.71 30.21
N GLU A 611 -5.10 -18.44 29.00
CA GLU A 611 -4.25 -18.39 27.78
C GLU A 611 -3.26 -17.21 27.85
N THR A 612 -3.75 -16.00 28.17
CA THR A 612 -2.89 -14.83 28.41
C THR A 612 -1.90 -15.07 29.56
N ALA A 613 -2.34 -15.72 30.65
CA ALA A 613 -1.46 -16.05 31.78
C ALA A 613 -0.40 -17.11 31.43
N SER A 614 -0.70 -18.05 30.51
CA SER A 614 0.27 -19.01 29.99
C SER A 614 1.37 -18.30 29.22
N TYR A 615 1.01 -17.46 28.25
CA TYR A 615 1.97 -16.64 27.50
C TYR A 615 2.83 -15.74 28.42
N GLN A 616 2.22 -15.15 29.45
CA GLN A 616 2.94 -14.37 30.46
C GLN A 616 3.87 -15.25 31.32
N ALA A 617 3.52 -16.50 31.61
CA ALA A 617 4.39 -17.44 32.32
C ALA A 617 5.64 -17.78 31.50
N ASP A 618 5.49 -17.97 30.19
CA ASP A 618 6.59 -18.27 29.26
C ASP A 618 7.52 -17.07 29.11
N SER A 619 6.98 -15.87 28.91
CA SER A 619 7.74 -14.60 28.88
C SER A 619 8.52 -14.34 30.18
N LEU A 620 7.91 -14.62 31.34
CA LEU A 620 8.59 -14.54 32.65
C LEU A 620 9.63 -15.65 32.83
N GLY A 621 9.43 -16.82 32.22
CA GLY A 621 10.42 -17.90 32.12
C GLY A 621 11.65 -17.49 31.29
N TYR A 622 11.43 -16.81 30.16
CA TYR A 622 12.48 -16.22 29.34
C TYR A 622 13.30 -15.19 30.13
N LEU A 623 12.64 -14.23 30.81
CA LEU A 623 13.32 -13.22 31.61
C LEU A 623 14.11 -13.82 32.79
N LEU A 624 13.56 -14.83 33.48
CA LEU A 624 14.28 -15.56 34.52
C LEU A 624 15.55 -16.23 33.98
N THR A 625 15.44 -16.87 32.82
CA THR A 625 16.53 -17.60 32.16
C THR A 625 17.67 -16.65 31.75
N ARG A 626 17.36 -15.50 31.13
CA ARG A 626 18.32 -14.43 30.85
C ARG A 626 18.97 -13.93 32.15
N THR A 627 18.18 -13.60 33.17
CA THR A 627 18.67 -13.11 34.47
C THR A 627 19.64 -14.08 35.16
N MET A 628 19.42 -15.38 35.02
CA MET A 628 20.32 -16.41 35.56
C MET A 628 21.57 -16.61 34.69
N PHE A 629 21.47 -16.43 33.36
CA PHE A 629 22.61 -16.43 32.46
C PHE A 629 23.62 -15.32 32.79
N GLU A 630 23.14 -14.08 33.01
CA GLU A 630 24.01 -12.95 33.37
C GLU A 630 24.75 -13.15 34.70
N GLN A 631 24.13 -13.86 35.65
CA GLN A 631 24.80 -14.28 36.89
C GLN A 631 25.84 -15.41 36.70
N GLY A 632 26.07 -15.87 35.47
CA GLY A 632 26.94 -17.01 35.16
C GLY A 632 26.34 -18.38 35.55
N LYS A 633 25.04 -18.44 35.85
CA LYS A 633 24.36 -19.66 36.32
C LYS A 633 23.77 -20.49 35.17
N THR A 634 24.37 -20.50 33.98
CA THR A 634 23.80 -21.08 32.74
C THR A 634 23.25 -22.51 32.89
N LEU A 635 23.97 -23.43 33.55
CA LEU A 635 23.47 -24.80 33.79
C LEU A 635 22.41 -24.92 34.89
N GLU A 636 22.26 -23.91 35.75
CA GLU A 636 21.14 -23.82 36.70
C GLU A 636 19.90 -23.24 36.01
N ALA A 637 20.09 -22.24 35.14
CA ALA A 637 19.05 -21.64 34.30
C ALA A 637 18.41 -22.71 33.39
N TYR A 638 19.23 -23.49 32.68
CA TYR A 638 18.78 -24.57 31.82
C TYR A 638 17.90 -25.59 32.55
N ARG A 639 18.28 -25.98 33.78
CA ARG A 639 17.51 -26.91 34.63
C ARG A 639 16.28 -26.28 35.30
N ALA A 640 16.13 -24.96 35.20
CA ALA A 640 15.01 -24.20 35.78
C ALA A 640 14.02 -23.70 34.73
N ALA A 641 14.27 -23.94 33.44
CA ALA A 641 13.28 -23.77 32.37
C ALA A 641 12.18 -24.85 32.53
N ASP A 642 10.92 -24.47 32.24
CA ASP A 642 9.80 -25.44 32.29
C ASP A 642 9.81 -26.32 31.05
N ASP A 643 10.07 -25.70 29.89
CA ASP A 643 10.43 -26.36 28.66
C ASP A 643 11.98 -26.36 28.49
N PRO A 644 12.63 -27.53 28.60
CA PRO A 644 14.05 -27.67 28.35
C PRO A 644 14.48 -27.29 26.91
N ALA A 645 13.61 -27.44 25.91
CA ALA A 645 13.92 -27.10 24.52
C ALA A 645 14.09 -25.58 24.37
N GLN A 646 13.09 -24.80 24.79
CA GLN A 646 13.15 -23.34 24.82
C GLN A 646 14.31 -22.82 25.68
N GLY A 647 14.44 -23.35 26.91
CA GLY A 647 15.52 -22.96 27.80
C GLY A 647 16.92 -23.23 27.22
N PHE A 648 17.10 -24.36 26.53
CA PHE A 648 18.34 -24.67 25.82
C PHE A 648 18.59 -23.69 24.66
N LEU A 649 17.60 -23.47 23.79
CA LEU A 649 17.72 -22.57 22.64
C LEU A 649 18.06 -21.13 23.05
N GLN A 650 17.34 -20.59 24.03
CA GLN A 650 17.58 -19.26 24.56
C GLN A 650 19.01 -19.12 25.12
N LEU A 651 19.42 -20.05 25.99
CA LEU A 651 20.73 -20.00 26.63
C LEU A 651 21.88 -20.24 25.64
N ALA A 652 21.66 -21.09 24.63
CA ALA A 652 22.64 -21.32 23.58
C ALA A 652 22.81 -20.08 22.70
N ARG A 653 21.73 -19.39 22.31
CA ARG A 653 21.79 -18.12 21.59
C ARG A 653 22.49 -17.01 22.39
N LEU A 654 22.16 -16.86 23.67
CA LEU A 654 22.87 -15.92 24.57
C LEU A 654 24.37 -16.26 24.66
N ALA A 655 24.72 -17.54 24.81
CA ALA A 655 26.12 -17.98 24.84
C ALA A 655 26.86 -17.78 23.51
N LEU A 656 26.20 -17.96 22.36
CA LEU A 656 26.75 -17.72 21.03
C LEU A 656 27.00 -16.23 20.80
N ALA A 657 26.04 -15.36 21.16
CA ALA A 657 26.16 -13.90 21.06
C ALA A 657 27.34 -13.38 21.90
N ASP A 658 27.45 -13.84 23.15
CA ASP A 658 28.57 -13.53 24.06
C ASP A 658 29.88 -14.28 23.73
N LYS A 659 29.86 -15.16 22.72
CA LYS A 659 31.00 -16.02 22.32
C LYS A 659 31.53 -16.92 23.45
N ARG A 660 30.69 -17.24 24.44
CA ARG A 660 30.95 -18.20 25.54
C ARG A 660 30.77 -19.64 25.02
N MET A 661 31.65 -20.07 24.10
CA MET A 661 31.54 -21.37 23.43
C MET A 661 31.61 -22.57 24.39
N ASP A 662 32.27 -22.42 25.54
CA ASP A 662 32.26 -23.41 26.62
C ASP A 662 30.86 -23.57 27.24
N HIS A 663 30.10 -22.49 27.39
CA HIS A 663 28.69 -22.56 27.79
C HIS A 663 27.83 -23.25 26.71
N VAL A 664 28.08 -23.00 25.41
CA VAL A 664 27.39 -23.69 24.29
C VAL A 664 27.67 -25.20 24.34
N ASP A 665 28.92 -25.61 24.54
CA ASP A 665 29.30 -27.02 24.70
C ASP A 665 28.63 -27.67 25.91
N TRP A 666 28.59 -26.99 27.07
CA TRP A 666 27.92 -27.50 28.28
C TRP A 666 26.42 -27.70 28.06
N LEU A 667 25.78 -26.76 27.36
CA LEU A 667 24.36 -26.80 27.02
C LEU A 667 24.09 -27.94 26.02
N LEU A 668 24.87 -28.04 24.93
CA LEU A 668 24.74 -29.09 23.91
C LEU A 668 24.92 -30.50 24.50
N GLU A 669 25.84 -30.69 25.45
CA GLU A 669 26.05 -31.98 26.10
C GLU A 669 24.99 -32.29 27.17
N ALA A 670 24.54 -31.28 27.93
CA ALA A 670 23.44 -31.45 28.88
C ALA A 670 22.14 -31.81 28.16
N HIS A 671 21.77 -31.03 27.13
CA HIS A 671 20.54 -31.22 26.39
C HIS A 671 20.55 -32.52 25.56
N ARG A 672 21.67 -32.87 24.92
CA ARG A 672 21.79 -34.17 24.21
C ARG A 672 21.63 -35.37 25.13
N ARG A 673 22.07 -35.29 26.39
CA ARG A 673 21.95 -36.39 27.35
C ARG A 673 20.49 -36.58 27.78
N ASP A 674 19.79 -35.48 28.00
CA ASP A 674 18.48 -35.49 28.64
C ASP A 674 17.33 -35.49 27.59
N HIS A 675 17.56 -34.93 26.41
CA HIS A 675 16.65 -34.76 25.25
C HIS A 675 17.36 -35.06 23.91
N PRO A 676 17.79 -36.31 23.64
CA PRO A 676 18.66 -36.65 22.50
C PRO A 676 18.04 -36.45 21.11
N ASP A 677 16.72 -36.46 21.00
CA ASP A 677 15.96 -36.41 19.74
C ASP A 677 15.37 -35.01 19.46
N ASP A 678 15.74 -34.00 20.23
CA ASP A 678 15.20 -32.63 20.13
C ASP A 678 15.77 -31.88 18.91
N PRO A 679 14.93 -31.31 18.01
CA PRO A 679 15.37 -30.53 16.84
C PRO A 679 16.27 -29.34 17.20
N ALA A 680 16.14 -28.77 18.40
CA ALA A 680 16.96 -27.69 18.90
C ALA A 680 18.46 -28.03 18.84
N LEU A 681 18.84 -29.30 19.05
CA LEU A 681 20.23 -29.75 18.95
C LEU A 681 20.79 -29.53 17.54
N GLU A 682 19.98 -29.73 16.51
CA GLU A 682 20.40 -29.55 15.12
C GLU A 682 20.47 -28.06 14.74
N PHE A 683 19.54 -27.22 15.22
CA PHE A 683 19.64 -25.77 15.02
C PHE A 683 20.91 -25.18 15.66
N ILE A 684 21.21 -25.52 16.92
CA ILE A 684 22.43 -25.02 17.59
C ILE A 684 23.71 -25.64 17.00
N ARG A 685 23.68 -26.90 16.54
CA ARG A 685 24.77 -27.47 15.72
C ARG A 685 24.97 -26.70 14.42
N GLY A 686 23.87 -26.26 13.81
CA GLY A 686 23.86 -25.41 12.63
C GLY A 686 24.50 -24.05 12.89
N GLU A 687 24.18 -23.40 14.01
CA GLU A 687 24.79 -22.12 14.40
C GLU A 687 26.29 -22.25 14.67
N VAL A 688 26.72 -23.31 15.37
CA VAL A 688 28.15 -23.60 15.57
C VAL A 688 28.84 -23.86 14.22
N ALA A 689 28.19 -24.58 13.30
CA ALA A 689 28.72 -24.78 11.94
C ALA A 689 28.76 -23.48 11.12
N ALA A 690 27.78 -22.59 11.27
CA ALA A 690 27.75 -21.28 10.64
C ALA A 690 28.86 -20.36 11.17
N GLN A 691 29.10 -20.37 12.48
CA GLN A 691 30.19 -19.63 13.12
C GLN A 691 31.59 -20.16 12.72
N ASP A 692 31.68 -21.41 12.31
CA ASP A 692 32.87 -22.04 11.69
C ASP A 692 32.90 -21.91 10.15
N GLU A 693 32.00 -21.13 9.52
CA GLU A 693 31.86 -20.96 8.06
C GLU A 693 31.59 -22.27 7.27
N ARG A 694 31.08 -23.32 7.94
CA ARG A 694 30.76 -24.63 7.36
C ARG A 694 29.35 -24.65 6.76
N TRP A 695 29.04 -23.73 5.83
CA TRP A 695 27.67 -23.47 5.33
C TRP A 695 26.86 -24.71 4.90
N PRO A 696 27.39 -25.67 4.12
CA PRO A 696 26.62 -26.87 3.75
C PRO A 696 26.26 -27.76 4.94
N GLU A 697 27.11 -27.79 5.97
CA GLU A 697 26.84 -28.52 7.21
C GLU A 697 25.85 -27.78 8.09
N ALA A 698 25.90 -26.43 8.10
CA ALA A 698 24.94 -25.58 8.77
C ALA A 698 23.54 -25.73 8.15
N VAL A 699 23.39 -25.57 6.83
CA VAL A 699 22.13 -25.81 6.10
C VAL A 699 21.61 -27.23 6.32
N ALA A 700 22.48 -28.24 6.25
CA ALA A 700 22.05 -29.62 6.49
C ALA A 700 21.62 -29.87 7.95
N ALA A 701 22.19 -29.18 8.93
CA ALA A 701 21.77 -29.24 10.33
C ALA A 701 20.44 -28.50 10.53
N PHE A 702 20.30 -27.26 10.06
CA PHE A 702 19.03 -26.54 10.08
C PHE A 702 17.90 -27.35 9.45
N ARG A 703 18.12 -27.93 8.26
CA ARG A 703 17.14 -28.79 7.58
C ARG A 703 16.72 -30.01 8.42
N ARG A 704 17.67 -30.68 9.09
CA ARG A 704 17.33 -31.77 10.02
C ARG A 704 16.56 -31.28 11.25
N GLY A 705 16.85 -30.07 11.73
CA GLY A 705 16.06 -29.39 12.75
C GLY A 705 14.61 -29.19 12.30
N PHE A 706 14.42 -28.62 11.10
CA PHE A 706 13.10 -28.44 10.47
C PHE A 706 12.33 -29.75 10.26
N GLU A 707 12.99 -30.75 9.67
CA GLU A 707 12.41 -32.09 9.45
C GLU A 707 12.02 -32.78 10.77
N ALA A 708 12.70 -32.47 11.87
CA ALA A 708 12.44 -33.04 13.20
C ALA A 708 11.47 -32.21 14.06
N SER A 709 11.32 -30.90 13.84
CA SER A 709 10.41 -30.05 14.59
C SER A 709 8.95 -30.20 14.15
N GLY A 710 8.71 -30.39 12.84
CA GLY A 710 7.37 -30.28 12.28
C GLY A 710 6.81 -28.86 12.39
N GLU A 711 5.48 -28.73 12.36
CA GLU A 711 4.69 -27.48 12.31
C GLU A 711 4.61 -26.73 13.67
N THR A 712 5.70 -26.59 14.40
CA THR A 712 5.74 -25.89 15.72
C THR A 712 6.01 -24.38 15.59
N GLY A 713 5.52 -23.54 16.51
CA GLY A 713 5.40 -22.09 16.30
C GLY A 713 6.67 -21.22 16.07
N ASP A 714 7.88 -21.67 16.45
CA ASP A 714 9.11 -20.84 16.37
C ASP A 714 9.88 -20.92 15.04
N LEU A 715 9.26 -21.47 13.99
CA LEU A 715 9.93 -21.70 12.71
C LEU A 715 10.42 -20.41 12.05
N TRP A 716 9.80 -19.26 12.28
CA TRP A 716 10.14 -18.01 11.56
C TRP A 716 11.59 -17.55 11.77
N GLN A 717 12.12 -17.62 13.00
CA GLN A 717 13.50 -17.23 13.29
C GLN A 717 14.50 -18.20 12.66
N TRP A 718 14.18 -19.49 12.69
CA TRP A 718 14.98 -20.51 12.05
C TRP A 718 14.85 -20.48 10.52
N ASN A 719 13.72 -20.00 9.98
CA ASN A 719 13.47 -19.83 8.56
C ASN A 719 14.32 -18.67 8.04
N TRP A 720 14.30 -17.52 8.73
CA TRP A 720 15.17 -16.39 8.41
C TRP A 720 16.65 -16.78 8.49
N ARG A 721 17.03 -17.54 9.52
CA ARG A 721 18.42 -18.01 9.64
C ARG A 721 18.78 -19.03 8.57
N MET A 722 17.89 -19.97 8.26
CA MET A 722 18.08 -20.95 7.19
C MET A 722 18.14 -20.29 5.82
N LEU A 723 17.36 -19.24 5.58
CA LEU A 723 17.44 -18.37 4.42
C LEU A 723 18.88 -17.84 4.26
N THR A 724 19.41 -17.12 5.25
CA THR A 724 20.78 -16.59 5.20
C THR A 724 21.80 -17.72 4.91
N LEU A 725 21.68 -18.86 5.61
CA LEU A 725 22.59 -20.00 5.42
C LEU A 725 22.46 -20.66 4.03
N CYS A 726 21.25 -20.72 3.46
CA CYS A 726 21.03 -21.21 2.11
C CYS A 726 21.56 -20.24 1.06
N VAL A 727 21.61 -18.93 1.35
CA VAL A 727 22.28 -17.94 0.50
C VAL A 727 23.79 -18.14 0.53
N GLU A 728 24.39 -18.29 1.72
CA GLU A 728 25.83 -18.62 1.85
C GLU A 728 26.21 -19.94 1.16
N ALA A 729 25.31 -20.93 1.19
CA ALA A 729 25.52 -22.23 0.55
C ALA A 729 25.15 -22.28 -0.95
N GLY A 730 24.45 -21.27 -1.47
CA GLY A 730 23.86 -21.27 -2.81
C GLY A 730 22.73 -22.30 -3.03
N ASP A 731 22.06 -22.75 -1.96
CA ASP A 731 21.09 -23.87 -1.94
C ASP A 731 19.64 -23.41 -1.68
N TRP A 732 19.16 -22.47 -2.50
CA TRP A 732 17.84 -21.86 -2.33
C TRP A 732 16.67 -22.73 -2.78
N GLU A 733 16.91 -23.65 -3.72
CA GLU A 733 15.91 -24.64 -4.10
C GLU A 733 15.51 -25.48 -2.87
N SER A 734 16.47 -25.74 -1.97
CA SER A 734 16.18 -26.36 -0.67
C SER A 734 15.51 -25.42 0.34
N TYR A 735 15.81 -24.12 0.34
CA TYR A 735 15.08 -23.15 1.17
C TYR A 735 13.60 -23.15 0.78
N LEU A 736 13.24 -22.80 -0.46
CA LEU A 736 11.85 -22.74 -0.90
C LEU A 736 11.10 -24.08 -0.80
N ALA A 737 11.81 -25.21 -0.91
CA ALA A 737 11.21 -26.53 -0.71
C ALA A 737 10.82 -26.84 0.75
N THR A 738 11.35 -26.08 1.73
CA THR A 738 11.01 -26.21 3.16
C THR A 738 10.00 -25.17 3.66
N GLN A 739 9.68 -24.16 2.86
CA GLN A 739 8.77 -23.09 3.27
C GLN A 739 7.32 -23.40 2.87
N GLU A 740 6.39 -23.14 3.79
CA GLU A 740 4.96 -23.26 3.56
C GLU A 740 4.45 -22.13 2.65
N ASN A 741 4.66 -20.87 3.07
CA ASN A 741 4.46 -19.70 2.22
C ASN A 741 5.70 -19.52 1.32
N LYS A 742 5.60 -20.05 0.09
CA LYS A 742 6.67 -19.96 -0.92
C LYS A 742 6.87 -18.56 -1.48
N ASP A 743 5.84 -17.72 -1.43
CA ASP A 743 5.83 -16.39 -2.02
C ASP A 743 6.63 -15.42 -1.14
N GLN A 744 6.32 -15.38 0.17
CA GLN A 744 7.12 -14.64 1.14
C GLN A 744 8.57 -15.16 1.21
N ALA A 745 8.75 -16.47 1.11
CA ALA A 745 10.09 -17.07 1.05
C ALA A 745 10.86 -16.66 -0.21
N LEU A 746 10.17 -16.47 -1.33
CA LEU A 746 10.77 -16.01 -2.58
C LEU A 746 11.19 -14.55 -2.47
N GLU A 747 10.35 -13.68 -1.91
CA GLU A 747 10.67 -12.27 -1.62
C GLU A 747 11.88 -12.16 -0.70
N ASN A 748 11.83 -12.77 0.49
CA ASN A 748 12.92 -12.71 1.46
C ASN A 748 14.26 -13.24 0.89
N TYR A 749 14.21 -14.25 0.01
CA TYR A 749 15.40 -14.76 -0.68
C TYR A 749 15.87 -13.85 -1.82
N ALA A 750 14.94 -13.21 -2.54
CA ALA A 750 15.23 -12.24 -3.56
C ALA A 750 15.92 -10.99 -2.98
N ASP A 751 15.43 -10.48 -1.85
CA ASP A 751 15.97 -9.30 -1.14
C ASP A 751 17.41 -9.54 -0.69
N GLU A 752 17.66 -10.64 0.02
CA GLU A 752 19.00 -11.03 0.48
C GLU A 752 19.96 -11.25 -0.71
N LEU A 753 19.47 -11.75 -1.86
CA LEU A 753 20.26 -11.81 -3.10
C LEU A 753 20.50 -10.44 -3.74
N ILE A 754 19.54 -9.51 -3.67
CA ILE A 754 19.66 -8.14 -4.18
C ILE A 754 20.70 -7.37 -3.36
N GLU A 755 20.61 -7.43 -2.03
CA GLU A 755 21.53 -6.80 -1.09
C GLU A 755 22.97 -7.29 -1.31
N ARG A 756 23.16 -8.62 -1.38
CA ARG A 756 24.45 -9.26 -1.69
C ARG A 756 24.92 -9.10 -3.13
N LYS A 757 24.09 -8.52 -4.01
CA LYS A 757 24.36 -8.32 -5.45
C LYS A 757 24.63 -9.65 -6.19
N ALA A 758 24.01 -10.75 -5.73
CA ALA A 758 24.15 -12.12 -6.23
C ALA A 758 23.26 -12.36 -7.47
N TRP A 759 23.61 -11.66 -8.56
CA TRP A 759 22.73 -11.51 -9.72
C TRP A 759 22.53 -12.76 -10.57
N GLY A 760 23.47 -13.71 -10.55
CA GLY A 760 23.36 -14.95 -11.34
C GLY A 760 22.27 -15.85 -10.76
N GLU A 761 22.31 -15.99 -9.44
CA GLU A 761 21.40 -16.73 -8.58
C GLU A 761 20.00 -16.12 -8.66
N PHE A 762 19.88 -14.80 -8.51
CA PHE A 762 18.61 -14.07 -8.66
C PHE A 762 17.97 -14.31 -10.04
N ASN A 763 18.75 -14.18 -11.13
CA ASN A 763 18.21 -14.38 -12.47
C ASN A 763 17.79 -15.83 -12.71
N LYS A 764 18.54 -16.80 -12.16
CA LYS A 764 18.20 -18.23 -12.21
C LYS A 764 16.87 -18.47 -11.48
N MET A 765 16.71 -17.90 -10.28
CA MET A 765 15.50 -17.94 -9.46
C MET A 765 14.28 -17.37 -10.20
N ILE A 766 14.31 -16.11 -10.62
CA ILE A 766 13.21 -15.49 -11.39
C ILE A 766 12.88 -16.31 -12.65
N THR A 767 13.89 -16.77 -13.39
CA THR A 767 13.68 -17.59 -14.60
C THR A 767 12.98 -18.93 -14.29
N GLN A 768 13.32 -19.57 -13.17
CA GLN A 768 12.67 -20.83 -12.74
C GLN A 768 11.25 -20.59 -12.24
N GLN A 769 10.98 -19.50 -11.51
CA GLN A 769 9.62 -19.16 -11.05
C GLN A 769 8.70 -18.80 -12.21
N ARG A 770 9.15 -17.95 -13.15
CA ARG A 770 8.42 -17.64 -14.40
C ARG A 770 8.23 -18.85 -15.34
N GLN A 771 8.88 -19.99 -15.08
CA GLN A 771 8.64 -21.25 -15.81
C GLN A 771 7.59 -22.16 -15.13
N GLY A 772 7.23 -21.89 -13.88
CA GLY A 772 6.33 -22.73 -13.08
C GLY A 772 5.05 -22.05 -12.61
N SER A 773 4.94 -20.72 -12.74
CA SER A 773 3.82 -19.93 -12.23
C SER A 773 3.03 -19.25 -13.34
N SER A 774 1.78 -18.92 -13.01
CA SER A 774 1.04 -17.79 -13.57
C SER A 774 1.86 -16.50 -13.53
N TYR A 775 1.38 -15.45 -14.20
CA TYR A 775 1.89 -14.10 -13.92
C TYR A 775 1.77 -13.81 -12.41
N ASP A 776 2.79 -13.15 -11.88
CA ASP A 776 2.89 -12.77 -10.47
C ASP A 776 3.54 -11.39 -10.42
N ALA A 777 2.76 -10.39 -9.97
CA ALA A 777 3.24 -9.02 -9.86
C ALA A 777 4.41 -8.86 -8.87
N ARG A 778 4.62 -9.79 -7.93
CA ARG A 778 5.77 -9.80 -7.01
C ARG A 778 7.07 -10.05 -7.77
N LEU A 779 7.06 -10.92 -8.79
CA LEU A 779 8.22 -11.12 -9.66
C LEU A 779 8.59 -9.84 -10.42
N ASP A 780 7.60 -9.01 -10.80
CA ASP A 780 7.84 -7.70 -11.39
C ASP A 780 8.38 -6.71 -10.34
N LEU A 781 7.86 -6.67 -9.11
CA LEU A 781 8.43 -5.86 -8.02
C LEU A 781 9.91 -6.20 -7.77
N LEU A 782 10.22 -7.48 -7.59
CA LEU A 782 11.58 -7.97 -7.36
C LEU A 782 12.50 -7.71 -8.57
N GLU A 783 12.01 -7.86 -9.81
CA GLU A 783 12.79 -7.48 -11.00
C GLU A 783 12.98 -5.97 -11.13
N ALA A 784 12.04 -5.14 -10.65
CA ALA A 784 12.24 -3.70 -10.54
C ALA A 784 13.38 -3.40 -9.56
N GLU A 785 13.33 -3.92 -8.33
CA GLU A 785 14.36 -3.68 -7.31
C GLU A 785 15.74 -4.19 -7.74
N ALA A 786 15.81 -5.39 -8.33
CA ALA A 786 17.04 -5.89 -8.92
C ALA A 786 17.52 -5.02 -10.10
N ALA A 787 16.63 -4.53 -10.98
CA ALA A 787 17.00 -3.60 -12.04
C ALA A 787 17.53 -2.27 -11.48
N TRP A 788 16.94 -1.79 -10.38
CA TRP A 788 17.37 -0.60 -9.65
C TRP A 788 18.80 -0.74 -9.13
N ALA A 789 19.04 -1.77 -8.33
CA ALA A 789 20.33 -2.07 -7.70
C ALA A 789 21.43 -2.42 -8.72
N ARG A 790 21.07 -2.99 -9.88
CA ARG A 790 21.96 -3.21 -11.03
C ARG A 790 22.22 -1.97 -11.89
N ASN A 791 21.60 -0.82 -11.57
CA ASN A 791 21.64 0.39 -12.39
C ASN A 791 21.07 0.20 -13.83
N ARG A 792 20.17 -0.77 -14.03
CA ARG A 792 19.45 -1.07 -15.29
C ARG A 792 18.24 -0.14 -15.46
N ARG A 793 18.50 1.15 -15.59
CA ARG A 793 17.48 2.22 -15.60
C ARG A 793 16.52 2.18 -16.80
N ASP A 794 16.86 1.53 -17.91
CA ASP A 794 15.94 1.36 -19.05
C ASP A 794 14.82 0.35 -18.74
N ASP A 795 15.11 -0.66 -17.93
CA ASP A 795 14.20 -1.78 -17.65
C ASP A 795 13.32 -1.54 -16.41
N PHE A 796 13.87 -0.86 -15.38
CA PHE A 796 13.17 -0.58 -14.11
C PHE A 796 11.71 -0.13 -14.28
N PRO A 797 11.39 0.86 -15.15
CA PRO A 797 10.04 1.42 -15.17
C PRO A 797 8.98 0.44 -15.70
N SER A 798 9.32 -0.52 -16.58
CA SER A 798 8.30 -1.48 -17.04
C SER A 798 7.85 -2.39 -15.91
N TYR A 799 8.81 -2.89 -15.12
CA TYR A 799 8.55 -3.74 -13.96
C TYR A 799 7.81 -2.97 -12.84
N ALA A 800 8.30 -1.78 -12.49
CA ALA A 800 7.65 -0.93 -11.50
C ALA A 800 6.22 -0.51 -11.90
N PHE A 801 5.91 -0.44 -13.20
CA PHE A 801 4.56 -0.07 -13.68
C PHE A 801 3.58 -1.21 -13.45
N SER A 802 3.98 -2.45 -13.73
CA SER A 802 3.22 -3.64 -13.39
C SER A 802 2.94 -3.70 -11.89
N ALA A 803 3.99 -3.56 -11.06
CA ALA A 803 3.86 -3.62 -9.60
C ALA A 803 2.92 -2.54 -9.04
N VAL A 804 3.12 -1.27 -9.43
CA VAL A 804 2.30 -0.14 -8.93
C VAL A 804 0.83 -0.22 -9.36
N ASN A 805 0.51 -0.88 -10.47
CA ASN A 805 -0.86 -1.02 -10.96
C ASN A 805 -1.45 -2.43 -10.75
N SER A 806 -0.81 -3.29 -9.97
CA SER A 806 -1.40 -4.58 -9.58
C SER A 806 -2.17 -4.44 -8.27
N ASP A 807 -3.42 -4.89 -8.27
CA ASP A 807 -4.24 -5.03 -7.05
C ASP A 807 -3.85 -6.28 -6.24
N GLU A 808 -2.99 -7.16 -6.79
CA GLU A 808 -2.41 -8.32 -6.07
C GLU A 808 -1.34 -7.91 -5.04
N LEU A 809 -0.78 -6.69 -5.17
CA LEU A 809 0.25 -6.17 -4.28
C LEU A 809 -0.34 -5.13 -3.32
N ASP A 810 -0.36 -5.45 -2.03
CA ASP A 810 -0.72 -4.52 -0.95
C ASP A 810 0.44 -3.52 -0.68
N LEU A 811 0.77 -2.72 -1.70
CA LEU A 811 1.80 -1.69 -1.62
C LEU A 811 1.30 -0.52 -0.79
N SER A 812 1.97 -0.27 0.34
CA SER A 812 1.78 0.95 1.12
C SER A 812 1.99 2.21 0.26
N ALA A 813 1.35 3.32 0.65
CA ALA A 813 1.50 4.59 -0.07
C ALA A 813 2.97 5.00 -0.23
N TYR A 814 3.80 4.75 0.78
CA TYR A 814 5.24 5.02 0.76
C TYR A 814 6.00 4.15 -0.26
N GLN A 815 5.77 2.83 -0.28
CA GLN A 815 6.38 1.94 -1.30
C GLN A 815 5.95 2.35 -2.71
N ARG A 816 4.68 2.73 -2.88
CA ARG A 816 4.14 3.22 -4.15
C ARG A 816 4.83 4.51 -4.57
N GLU A 817 5.01 5.48 -3.68
CA GLU A 817 5.71 6.75 -3.94
C GLU A 817 7.20 6.54 -4.29
N ASP A 818 7.93 5.72 -3.53
CA ASP A 818 9.34 5.40 -3.81
C ASP A 818 9.51 4.71 -5.18
N LEU A 819 8.65 3.74 -5.53
CA LEU A 819 8.65 3.13 -6.87
C LEU A 819 8.39 4.15 -7.99
N LEU A 820 7.52 5.15 -7.75
CA LEU A 820 7.22 6.22 -8.71
C LEU A 820 8.40 7.20 -8.86
N GLU A 821 9.04 7.61 -7.76
CA GLU A 821 10.28 8.41 -7.78
C GLU A 821 11.39 7.70 -8.55
N ARG A 822 11.62 6.43 -8.23
CA ARG A 822 12.61 5.58 -8.89
C ARG A 822 12.28 5.41 -10.38
N ALA A 823 11.01 5.20 -10.74
CA ALA A 823 10.58 5.09 -12.14
C ALA A 823 10.84 6.38 -12.92
N LEU A 824 10.60 7.54 -12.29
CA LEU A 824 10.92 8.83 -12.88
C LEU A 824 12.44 9.00 -13.09
N ALA A 825 13.23 8.77 -12.04
CA ALA A 825 14.70 8.86 -12.10
C ALA A 825 15.29 7.93 -13.18
N ALA A 826 14.75 6.73 -13.30
CA ALA A 826 15.08 5.77 -14.34
C ALA A 826 14.77 6.34 -15.75
N GLN A 827 13.55 6.81 -16.02
CA GLN A 827 13.15 7.41 -17.31
C GLN A 827 13.95 8.68 -17.66
N LEU A 828 14.32 9.49 -16.66
CA LEU A 828 15.09 10.72 -16.88
C LEU A 828 16.57 10.44 -17.14
N SER A 829 17.18 9.49 -16.43
CA SER A 829 18.57 9.06 -16.67
C SER A 829 18.79 8.47 -18.07
N THR A 830 17.74 7.88 -18.66
CA THR A 830 17.74 7.30 -20.02
C THR A 830 17.26 8.29 -21.10
N ASN A 831 17.07 9.57 -20.74
CA ASN A 831 16.64 10.64 -21.64
C ASN A 831 15.27 10.38 -22.31
N GLN A 832 14.30 9.88 -21.54
CA GLN A 832 12.92 9.61 -21.96
C GLN A 832 11.88 10.55 -21.28
N PRO A 833 12.03 11.89 -21.36
CA PRO A 833 11.23 12.86 -20.58
C PRO A 833 9.72 12.85 -20.90
N ASN A 834 9.31 12.31 -22.05
CA ASN A 834 7.89 12.15 -22.38
C ASN A 834 7.24 10.97 -21.65
N LYS A 835 7.99 9.87 -21.41
CA LYS A 835 7.50 8.76 -20.58
C LYS A 835 7.48 9.18 -19.12
N ALA A 836 8.55 9.81 -18.64
CA ALA A 836 8.63 10.43 -17.32
C ALA A 836 7.39 11.27 -16.97
N ARG A 837 6.90 12.11 -17.90
CA ARG A 837 5.66 12.88 -17.68
C ARG A 837 4.41 12.03 -17.41
N GLY A 838 4.31 10.83 -17.98
CA GLY A 838 3.19 9.91 -17.74
C GLY A 838 3.21 9.24 -16.35
N TRP A 839 4.36 9.25 -15.68
CA TRP A 839 4.50 8.82 -14.28
C TRP A 839 4.11 9.93 -13.31
N ILE A 840 4.47 11.17 -13.63
CA ILE A 840 4.10 12.35 -12.82
C ILE A 840 2.57 12.47 -12.71
N SER A 841 1.81 12.09 -13.75
CA SER A 841 0.36 12.15 -13.73
C SER A 841 -0.35 11.04 -12.94
N VAL A 842 0.36 10.00 -12.45
CA VAL A 842 -0.21 9.04 -11.48
C VAL A 842 -0.02 9.43 -10.02
N VAL A 843 0.91 10.35 -9.72
CA VAL A 843 1.10 10.88 -8.36
C VAL A 843 -0.10 11.74 -7.96
N GLU A 844 -0.84 11.32 -6.93
CA GLU A 844 -2.00 12.06 -6.41
C GLU A 844 -1.59 13.35 -5.68
N ASP A 845 -0.55 13.29 -4.83
CA ASP A 845 -0.14 14.45 -4.03
C ASP A 845 0.37 15.61 -4.89
N SER A 846 -0.18 16.80 -4.64
CA SER A 846 0.09 17.97 -5.47
C SER A 846 1.47 18.59 -5.23
N THR A 847 2.04 18.40 -4.03
CA THR A 847 3.38 18.88 -3.69
C THR A 847 4.41 17.97 -4.33
N HIS A 848 4.27 16.65 -4.12
CA HIS A 848 5.14 15.64 -4.69
C HIS A 848 5.12 15.71 -6.23
N ARG A 849 3.94 15.85 -6.85
CA ARG A 849 3.83 16.06 -8.30
C ARG A 849 4.66 17.26 -8.78
N LYS A 850 4.62 18.41 -8.09
CA LYS A 850 5.44 19.60 -8.43
C LYS A 850 6.95 19.31 -8.28
N GLN A 851 7.35 18.55 -7.27
CA GLN A 851 8.76 18.13 -7.09
C GLN A 851 9.24 17.29 -8.28
N LEU A 852 8.44 16.33 -8.71
CA LEU A 852 8.73 15.49 -9.88
C LEU A 852 8.73 16.29 -11.20
N GLU A 853 7.82 17.27 -11.37
CA GLU A 853 7.81 18.18 -12.53
C GLU A 853 9.06 19.05 -12.58
N LEU A 854 9.49 19.58 -11.43
CA LEU A 854 10.74 20.30 -11.27
C LEU A 854 11.94 19.45 -11.72
N MET A 855 12.02 18.19 -11.28
CA MET A 855 13.06 17.23 -11.68
C MET A 855 13.02 16.92 -13.19
N LEU A 856 11.82 16.76 -13.76
CA LEU A 856 11.61 16.61 -15.21
C LEU A 856 12.06 17.85 -15.99
N HIS A 857 11.79 19.06 -15.49
CA HIS A 857 12.22 20.30 -16.16
C HIS A 857 13.74 20.50 -16.09
N ALA A 858 14.37 20.14 -14.96
CA ALA A 858 15.82 20.23 -14.81
C ALA A 858 16.56 19.27 -15.74
N SER A 859 16.14 18.00 -15.77
CA SER A 859 16.71 16.95 -16.63
C SER A 859 16.45 17.21 -18.12
N SER A 860 15.27 17.75 -18.48
CA SER A 860 14.91 18.09 -19.86
C SER A 860 15.61 19.36 -20.40
N GLY A 861 16.59 19.92 -19.68
CA GLY A 861 17.30 21.13 -20.12
C GLY A 861 16.42 22.38 -20.17
N GLN A 862 15.43 22.50 -19.27
CA GLN A 862 14.54 23.66 -19.15
C GLN A 862 14.81 24.42 -17.84
N PRO A 863 16.05 24.91 -17.58
CA PRO A 863 16.45 25.45 -16.28
C PRO A 863 15.59 26.63 -15.83
N ALA A 864 15.12 27.49 -16.74
CA ALA A 864 14.27 28.62 -16.38
C ALA A 864 12.88 28.22 -15.85
N LYS A 865 12.35 27.06 -16.26
CA LYS A 865 11.09 26.53 -15.69
C LYS A 865 11.33 25.86 -14.35
N ALA A 866 12.39 25.05 -14.27
CA ALA A 866 12.82 24.46 -13.02
C ALA A 866 13.14 25.53 -11.96
N LEU A 867 13.77 26.65 -12.35
CA LEU A 867 14.02 27.81 -11.49
C LEU A 867 12.71 28.43 -10.98
N SER A 868 11.72 28.66 -11.86
CA SER A 868 10.40 29.14 -11.44
C SER A 868 9.73 28.17 -10.47
N GLN A 869 9.72 26.87 -10.79
CA GLN A 869 8.98 25.87 -10.03
C GLN A 869 9.61 25.55 -8.68
N ILE A 870 10.95 25.61 -8.55
CA ILE A 870 11.61 25.52 -7.24
C ILE A 870 11.40 26.79 -6.43
N GLN A 871 11.39 27.98 -7.04
CA GLN A 871 11.02 29.23 -6.35
C GLN A 871 9.57 29.18 -5.83
N ASP A 872 8.65 28.65 -6.63
CA ASP A 872 7.25 28.42 -6.23
C ASP A 872 7.19 27.43 -5.03
N LEU A 873 7.85 26.27 -5.12
CA LEU A 873 7.94 25.27 -4.04
C LEU A 873 8.58 25.84 -2.75
N ILE A 874 9.63 26.66 -2.87
CA ILE A 874 10.25 27.34 -1.73
C ILE A 874 9.28 28.35 -1.10
N SER A 875 8.51 29.08 -1.91
CA SER A 875 7.50 30.02 -1.42
C SER A 875 6.33 29.33 -0.69
N GLU A 876 6.07 28.07 -1.04
CA GLU A 876 5.09 27.18 -0.39
C GLU A 876 5.64 26.51 0.89
N GLY A 877 6.93 26.72 1.22
CA GLY A 877 7.57 26.24 2.44
C GLY A 877 8.57 25.09 2.25
N GLY A 878 8.77 24.62 1.01
CA GLY A 878 9.80 23.62 0.69
C GLY A 878 11.22 24.17 0.81
N ASN A 879 12.21 23.29 0.95
CA ASN A 879 13.60 23.69 1.12
C ASN A 879 14.41 23.50 -0.18
N ALA A 880 15.02 24.56 -0.71
CA ALA A 880 15.92 24.49 -1.88
C ALA A 880 16.98 23.37 -1.75
N THR A 881 17.44 23.17 -0.52
CA THR A 881 18.39 22.15 -0.10
C THR A 881 17.93 20.74 -0.47
N GLU A 882 16.67 20.37 -0.25
CA GLU A 882 16.18 19.00 -0.55
C GLU A 882 16.39 18.62 -2.03
N TYR A 883 16.30 19.60 -2.95
CA TYR A 883 16.52 19.37 -4.38
C TYR A 883 18.00 19.30 -4.78
N TYR A 884 18.90 19.99 -4.07
CA TYR A 884 20.35 19.88 -4.28
C TYR A 884 20.91 18.52 -3.86
N TRP A 885 20.21 17.82 -2.97
CA TRP A 885 20.71 16.64 -2.27
C TRP A 885 19.85 15.40 -2.44
N ASN A 886 18.72 15.50 -3.15
CA ASN A 886 18.02 14.35 -3.71
C ASN A 886 19.01 13.46 -4.50
N ASP A 887 19.06 12.17 -4.15
CA ASP A 887 20.08 11.23 -4.61
C ASP A 887 20.15 11.07 -6.14
N TYR A 888 19.04 11.34 -6.85
CA TYR A 888 18.93 11.18 -8.31
C TYR A 888 19.17 12.47 -9.06
N PHE A 889 18.65 13.59 -8.56
CA PHE A 889 18.56 14.84 -9.31
C PHE A 889 19.43 15.98 -8.79
N GLY A 890 19.99 15.88 -7.58
CA GLY A 890 20.86 16.90 -6.99
C GLY A 890 22.03 17.32 -7.90
N ARG A 891 22.61 16.37 -8.63
CA ARG A 891 23.68 16.62 -9.62
C ARG A 891 23.25 17.57 -10.76
N LEU A 892 21.96 17.61 -11.12
CA LEU A 892 21.41 18.52 -12.13
C LEU A 892 21.32 19.94 -11.59
N PHE A 893 20.75 20.09 -10.39
CA PHE A 893 20.62 21.38 -9.72
C PHE A 893 21.99 21.99 -9.40
N VAL A 894 22.98 21.19 -9.01
CA VAL A 894 24.38 21.63 -8.80
C VAL A 894 25.11 22.02 -10.12
N GLY A 895 24.46 21.88 -11.28
CA GLY A 895 24.99 22.24 -12.59
C GLY A 895 25.03 23.75 -12.88
N GLY A 896 25.95 24.19 -13.74
CA GLY A 896 26.12 25.60 -14.08
C GLY A 896 24.92 26.28 -14.77
N ALA A 897 23.93 25.50 -15.24
CA ALA A 897 22.66 26.00 -15.77
C ALA A 897 21.73 26.56 -14.67
N PHE A 898 21.99 26.21 -13.40
CA PHE A 898 21.26 26.63 -12.21
C PHE A 898 22.10 27.60 -11.35
N ARG A 899 23.10 28.27 -11.93
CA ARG A 899 23.92 29.23 -11.18
C ARG A 899 23.11 30.33 -10.50
N GLU A 900 22.06 30.83 -11.16
CA GLU A 900 21.17 31.84 -10.57
C GLU A 900 20.50 31.29 -9.30
N LEU A 901 20.07 30.02 -9.30
CA LEU A 901 19.59 29.33 -8.10
C LEU A 901 20.68 29.23 -7.03
N HIS A 902 21.93 28.89 -7.38
CA HIS A 902 23.05 28.85 -6.40
C HIS A 902 23.46 30.22 -5.85
N GLU A 903 23.16 31.30 -6.57
CA GLU A 903 23.47 32.67 -6.15
C GLU A 903 22.34 33.25 -5.30
N GLU A 904 21.10 32.79 -5.47
CA GLU A 904 19.91 33.17 -4.68
C GLU A 904 19.69 32.26 -3.45
N HIS A 905 19.99 30.97 -3.61
CA HIS A 905 19.90 29.91 -2.61
C HIS A 905 21.17 29.05 -2.70
N PRO A 906 22.24 29.36 -1.96
CA PRO A 906 23.50 28.59 -2.03
C PRO A 906 23.30 27.08 -1.92
N VAL A 907 24.24 26.30 -2.46
CA VAL A 907 24.33 24.87 -2.12
C VAL A 907 24.86 24.76 -0.70
N GLU A 908 23.94 24.97 0.23
CA GLU A 908 24.11 24.77 1.64
C GLU A 908 24.26 23.27 1.91
N ALA A 909 25.18 22.92 2.81
CA ALA A 909 25.28 21.56 3.30
C ALA A 909 23.95 21.18 3.97
N PRO A 910 23.30 20.09 3.56
CA PRO A 910 22.01 19.67 4.08
C PRO A 910 22.28 19.11 5.46
N TYR A 911 21.63 19.68 6.47
CA TYR A 911 21.85 19.20 7.83
C TYR A 911 21.40 17.71 7.99
N ARG A 912 20.57 17.18 7.07
CA ARG A 912 20.04 15.79 7.04
C ARG A 912 20.68 14.78 6.07
N LEU A 913 21.66 15.18 5.26
CA LEU A 913 22.22 14.31 4.20
C LEU A 913 23.77 14.40 4.12
N VAL A 914 24.39 14.96 5.17
CA VAL A 914 25.84 15.17 5.34
C VAL A 914 26.29 14.27 6.46
N GLN A 915 26.26 12.98 6.18
CA GLN A 915 26.50 12.00 7.21
C GLN A 915 27.99 11.87 7.50
N LEU A 916 28.36 12.06 8.77
CA LEU A 916 29.72 11.84 9.25
C LEU A 916 30.10 10.37 9.04
N GLN A 917 31.18 10.11 8.31
CA GLN A 917 31.69 8.75 8.07
C GLN A 917 32.98 8.46 8.85
N ALA A 918 33.73 9.50 9.20
CA ALA A 918 34.80 9.41 10.17
C ALA A 918 35.14 10.80 10.72
N ALA A 919 35.58 10.85 11.99
CA ALA A 919 36.17 12.03 12.59
C ALA A 919 37.50 11.72 13.27
N VAL A 920 38.31 12.75 13.49
CA VAL A 920 39.66 12.71 14.04
C VAL A 920 39.78 13.82 15.09
N LEU A 921 40.07 13.45 16.33
CA LEU A 921 40.20 14.35 17.49
C LEU A 921 41.66 14.73 17.70
N MET A 922 41.95 16.02 17.87
CA MET A 922 43.30 16.58 17.89
C MET A 922 43.46 17.65 18.98
N ASP A 923 44.68 17.80 19.50
CA ASP A 923 45.02 18.86 20.47
C ASP A 923 45.22 20.24 19.79
N ARG A 924 45.29 20.30 18.44
CA ARG A 924 45.62 21.52 17.69
C ARG A 924 44.86 21.63 16.36
N PRO A 925 44.45 22.84 15.94
CA PRO A 925 43.82 23.05 14.64
C PRO A 925 44.75 22.67 13.48
N ILE A 926 44.18 22.04 12.44
CA ILE A 926 44.88 21.70 11.21
C ILE A 926 44.52 22.69 10.10
N GLU A 927 45.52 23.34 9.50
CA GLU A 927 45.27 24.17 8.31
C GLU A 927 45.07 23.29 7.07
N LEU A 928 43.81 23.11 6.71
CA LEU A 928 43.35 22.20 5.68
C LEU A 928 43.39 22.90 4.31
N GLN A 929 44.54 22.81 3.66
CA GLN A 929 44.81 23.48 2.39
C GLN A 929 44.21 22.70 1.21
N ARG A 930 43.62 23.41 0.24
CA ARG A 930 42.97 22.81 -0.95
C ARG A 930 43.90 21.85 -1.70
N GLU A 931 45.18 22.22 -1.80
CA GLU A 931 46.22 21.44 -2.48
C GLU A 931 46.49 20.12 -1.76
N LYS A 932 46.40 20.07 -0.42
CA LYS A 932 46.54 18.83 0.36
C LYS A 932 45.34 17.92 0.16
N VAL A 933 44.12 18.46 0.23
CA VAL A 933 42.89 17.69 -0.04
C VAL A 933 42.87 17.17 -1.46
N ALA A 934 43.20 18.01 -2.44
CA ALA A 934 43.30 17.60 -3.83
C ALA A 934 44.38 16.52 -4.01
N ALA A 935 45.52 16.62 -3.34
CA ALA A 935 46.56 15.59 -3.41
C ALA A 935 46.14 14.27 -2.76
N ALA A 936 45.44 14.30 -1.61
CA ALA A 936 44.91 13.11 -0.94
C ALA A 936 43.81 12.45 -1.79
N ALA A 937 42.81 13.22 -2.22
CA ALA A 937 41.74 12.76 -3.09
C ALA A 937 42.25 12.19 -4.42
N ASN A 938 43.28 12.81 -5.03
CA ASN A 938 43.89 12.29 -6.26
C ASN A 938 44.71 11.00 -6.07
N ARG A 939 45.14 10.67 -4.83
CA ARG A 939 45.74 9.35 -4.53
C ARG A 939 44.68 8.25 -4.50
N LEU A 940 43.48 8.57 -4.05
CA LEU A 940 42.33 7.64 -4.01
C LEU A 940 41.66 7.52 -5.39
N ASN A 941 41.44 8.63 -6.08
CA ASN A 941 40.83 8.67 -7.39
C ASN A 941 41.49 9.77 -8.27
N PRO A 942 42.22 9.42 -9.35
CA PRO A 942 42.90 10.40 -10.22
C PRO A 942 41.99 11.42 -10.94
N PHE A 943 40.68 11.22 -10.91
CA PHE A 943 39.67 12.15 -11.44
C PHE A 943 39.01 13.00 -10.36
N ALA A 944 39.46 12.89 -9.10
CA ALA A 944 38.91 13.65 -8.00
C ALA A 944 39.06 15.16 -8.21
N SER A 945 37.97 15.89 -8.00
CA SER A 945 37.98 17.35 -8.03
C SER A 945 37.58 17.92 -6.68
N THR A 946 38.32 18.95 -6.23
CA THR A 946 38.05 19.63 -4.97
C THR A 946 37.48 21.01 -5.21
N ALA A 947 36.34 21.30 -4.60
CA ALA A 947 35.76 22.64 -4.51
C ALA A 947 35.72 23.06 -3.03
N PRO A 948 35.99 24.33 -2.67
CA PRO A 948 35.74 24.79 -1.31
C PRO A 948 34.24 24.66 -1.02
N LEU A 949 33.88 24.10 0.12
CA LEU A 949 32.52 24.18 0.65
C LEU A 949 32.44 25.42 1.56
N ARG A 950 31.30 26.12 1.54
CA ARG A 950 31.01 27.16 2.53
C ARG A 950 30.04 26.57 3.54
N PHE A 951 30.41 26.66 4.81
CA PHE A 951 29.57 26.27 5.94
C PHE A 951 29.22 27.52 6.77
N ALA A 952 28.12 27.43 7.51
CA ALA A 952 27.79 28.37 8.57
C ALA A 952 28.66 28.10 9.82
N GLY A 953 29.41 29.10 10.30
CA GLY A 953 30.07 29.06 11.61
C GLY A 953 31.60 28.81 11.62
N SER A 954 32.07 28.11 12.66
CA SER A 954 33.48 28.00 13.09
C SER A 954 34.38 27.08 12.24
N THR A 955 33.90 26.57 11.11
CA THR A 955 34.65 25.69 10.22
C THR A 955 35.78 26.47 9.54
N GLU A 956 37.03 26.26 9.95
CA GLU A 956 38.16 27.06 9.44
C GLU A 956 38.41 26.82 7.94
N ASN A 957 38.24 25.58 7.48
CA ASN A 957 38.36 25.19 6.09
C ASN A 957 37.51 23.94 5.81
N ALA A 958 36.82 23.92 4.66
CA ALA A 958 36.06 22.76 4.20
C ALA A 958 36.05 22.62 2.67
N PHE A 959 35.93 21.38 2.19
CA PHE A 959 35.97 21.06 0.76
C PHE A 959 34.99 19.94 0.40
N LEU A 960 34.26 20.14 -0.69
CA LEU A 960 33.64 19.07 -1.44
C LEU A 960 34.70 18.36 -2.28
N VAL A 961 34.80 17.05 -2.14
CA VAL A 961 35.66 16.15 -2.90
C VAL A 961 34.77 15.28 -3.77
N ARG A 962 34.66 15.62 -5.05
CA ARG A 962 33.89 14.84 -6.03
C ARG A 962 34.79 13.80 -6.65
N MET A 963 34.50 12.52 -6.41
CA MET A 963 35.08 11.38 -7.12
C MET A 963 34.12 10.94 -8.23
N VAL A 964 34.44 9.87 -8.96
CA VAL A 964 33.60 9.41 -10.09
C VAL A 964 32.22 8.96 -9.60
N ASP A 965 32.19 8.17 -8.53
CA ASP A 965 30.97 7.53 -8.03
C ASP A 965 30.42 8.19 -6.75
N VAL A 966 31.29 8.77 -5.91
CA VAL A 966 30.92 9.40 -4.62
C VAL A 966 31.25 10.90 -4.54
N ASN A 967 30.38 11.65 -3.88
CA ASN A 967 30.69 12.98 -3.35
C ASN A 967 30.98 12.89 -1.85
N LEU A 968 32.20 13.24 -1.46
CA LEU A 968 32.60 13.36 -0.06
C LEU A 968 32.70 14.83 0.32
N TRP A 969 32.47 15.16 1.57
CA TRP A 969 32.92 16.42 2.17
C TRP A 969 34.05 16.14 3.15
N VAL A 970 34.96 17.10 3.33
CA VAL A 970 35.98 17.06 4.38
C VAL A 970 36.14 18.45 4.98
N ALA A 971 36.32 18.54 6.29
CA ALA A 971 36.50 19.82 6.97
C ALA A 971 37.26 19.69 8.29
N CYS A 972 37.72 20.82 8.80
CA CYS A 972 38.29 20.94 10.13
C CYS A 972 37.74 22.16 10.87
N GLY A 973 37.78 22.08 12.19
CA GLY A 973 37.43 23.19 13.08
C GLY A 973 38.25 23.18 14.37
N SER A 974 38.12 24.26 15.11
CA SER A 974 38.64 24.43 16.47
C SER A 974 37.49 24.73 17.43
N GLY A 975 37.39 23.98 18.53
CA GLY A 975 36.23 24.00 19.42
C GLY A 975 34.98 23.33 18.83
N THR A 976 33.81 23.81 19.27
CA THR A 976 32.49 23.18 19.06
C THR A 976 32.20 22.76 17.61
N PHE A 977 31.93 21.48 17.43
CA PHE A 977 31.43 20.84 16.21
C PHE A 977 29.93 21.11 16.13
N ARG A 978 29.57 22.22 15.48
CA ARG A 978 28.21 22.78 15.52
C ARG A 978 27.14 21.79 15.03
N PRO A 979 25.93 21.79 15.64
CA PRO A 979 24.83 20.93 15.23
C PRO A 979 24.42 21.21 13.78
N GLY A 980 24.21 20.13 13.02
CA GLY A 980 23.98 20.16 11.56
C GLY A 980 24.94 19.29 10.73
N TRP A 981 25.72 18.46 11.39
CA TRP A 981 26.55 17.42 10.81
C TRP A 981 26.02 16.11 11.36
N GLU A 982 25.00 15.54 10.73
CA GLU A 982 24.39 14.31 11.24
C GLU A 982 25.45 13.20 11.37
N THR A 983 25.69 12.81 12.62
CA THR A 983 26.08 11.43 12.90
C THR A 983 24.90 10.54 12.57
N ASP A 984 25.15 9.35 12.02
CA ASP A 984 24.13 8.39 11.53
C ASP A 984 23.31 7.69 12.62
N SER A 985 23.11 8.40 13.72
CA SER A 985 22.59 7.94 14.99
C SER A 985 22.45 9.15 15.89
N ASP A 986 21.58 9.04 16.89
CA ASP A 986 21.43 9.97 18.00
C ASP A 986 22.68 10.04 18.91
N SER A 987 23.88 9.74 18.40
CA SER A 987 25.15 9.65 19.12
C SER A 987 25.69 11.03 19.51
N LEU A 988 24.96 11.71 20.40
CA LEU A 988 25.35 12.93 21.12
C LEU A 988 26.78 12.87 21.67
N GLU A 989 27.24 11.68 22.07
CA GLU A 989 28.59 11.46 22.60
C GLU A 989 29.70 11.68 21.55
N VAL A 990 29.41 11.61 20.24
CA VAL A 990 30.35 12.00 19.17
C VAL A 990 30.43 13.51 19.04
N GLU A 991 29.29 14.18 18.94
CA GLU A 991 29.21 15.65 18.89
C GLU A 991 29.92 16.23 20.12
N LYS A 992 29.63 15.70 21.31
CA LYS A 992 30.27 16.04 22.58
C LYS A 992 31.78 15.74 22.61
N ALA A 993 32.23 14.59 22.07
CA ALA A 993 33.66 14.29 21.97
C ALA A 993 34.40 15.22 20.99
N LEU A 994 33.71 15.69 19.95
CA LEU A 994 34.22 16.70 19.00
C LEU A 994 34.22 18.10 19.63
N ASP A 995 33.19 18.44 20.43
CA ASP A 995 33.05 19.69 21.18
C ASP A 995 34.08 19.86 22.30
N GLU A 996 34.36 18.77 23.04
CA GLU A 996 35.41 18.73 24.07
C GLU A 996 36.83 18.71 23.46
N SER A 997 36.95 18.47 22.15
CA SER A 997 38.23 18.48 21.43
C SER A 997 38.73 19.90 21.19
N SER A 998 40.04 20.11 21.32
CA SER A 998 40.63 21.41 20.98
C SER A 998 40.62 21.67 19.47
N ALA A 999 40.61 20.61 18.67
CA ALA A 999 40.36 20.65 17.24
C ALA A 999 39.87 19.31 16.70
N TRP A 1000 39.23 19.35 15.55
CA TRP A 1000 38.73 18.16 14.86
C TRP A 1000 38.94 18.25 13.36
N LEU A 1001 39.02 17.07 12.74
CA LEU A 1001 38.99 16.84 11.30
C LEU A 1001 37.87 15.83 11.07
N ALA A 1002 36.99 16.10 10.12
CA ALA A 1002 35.82 15.27 9.84
C ALA A 1002 35.68 15.04 8.34
N VAL A 1003 35.17 13.87 7.97
CA VAL A 1003 34.83 13.49 6.59
C VAL A 1003 33.48 12.80 6.58
N GLY A 1004 32.74 12.96 5.49
CA GLY A 1004 31.49 12.24 5.30
C GLY A 1004 31.02 12.18 3.87
N THR A 1005 29.92 11.47 3.68
CA THR A 1005 29.22 11.33 2.41
C THR A 1005 28.16 12.42 2.27
N ALA A 1006 27.77 12.69 1.03
CA ALA A 1006 26.79 13.74 0.69
C ALA A 1006 25.63 13.20 -0.18
N SER A 1007 25.34 11.91 -0.04
CA SER A 1007 24.30 11.13 -0.71
C SER A 1007 24.22 9.77 -0.02
N TRP A 1008 23.10 9.42 0.60
CA TRP A 1008 22.98 8.22 1.44
C TRP A 1008 22.47 7.01 0.68
N GLN A 1009 21.42 7.17 -0.13
CA GLN A 1009 20.69 6.06 -0.77
C GLN A 1009 21.36 5.52 -2.06
N SER A 1010 22.65 5.79 -2.27
CA SER A 1010 23.38 5.26 -3.42
C SER A 1010 23.80 3.80 -3.18
N PRO A 1011 23.66 2.89 -4.17
CA PRO A 1011 24.25 1.54 -4.15
C PRO A 1011 25.78 1.50 -3.94
N ASP A 1012 26.43 2.66 -4.02
CA ASP A 1012 27.85 2.91 -3.76
C ASP A 1012 28.17 3.40 -2.33
N HIS A 1013 27.21 3.36 -1.38
CA HIS A 1013 27.43 3.81 0.01
C HIS A 1013 28.72 3.23 0.62
N GLU A 1014 28.94 1.92 0.57
CA GLU A 1014 30.15 1.27 1.10
C GLU A 1014 31.45 1.85 0.52
N LYS A 1015 31.48 2.12 -0.79
CA LYS A 1015 32.63 2.76 -1.45
C LYS A 1015 32.82 4.19 -0.97
N GLY A 1016 31.72 4.88 -0.65
CA GLY A 1016 31.75 6.20 -0.04
C GLY A 1016 32.31 6.18 1.38
N LEU A 1017 31.88 5.23 2.21
CA LEU A 1017 32.42 4.98 3.55
C LEU A 1017 33.92 4.63 3.50
N GLU A 1018 34.32 3.73 2.62
CA GLU A 1018 35.73 3.35 2.38
C GLU A 1018 36.56 4.55 1.92
N ALA A 1019 36.13 5.27 0.88
CA ALA A 1019 36.82 6.43 0.35
C ALA A 1019 36.88 7.58 1.38
N ALA A 1020 35.85 7.75 2.22
CA ALA A 1020 35.85 8.69 3.33
C ALA A 1020 36.93 8.31 4.36
N ARG A 1021 36.89 7.07 4.87
CA ARG A 1021 37.86 6.54 5.84
C ARG A 1021 39.31 6.70 5.36
N HIS A 1022 39.60 6.36 4.10
CA HIS A 1022 40.94 6.60 3.53
C HIS A 1022 41.27 8.09 3.37
N LEU A 1023 40.33 8.93 2.92
CA LEU A 1023 40.56 10.36 2.73
C LEU A 1023 40.92 11.05 4.05
N ILE A 1024 40.22 10.71 5.14
CA ILE A 1024 40.54 11.26 6.46
C ILE A 1024 41.85 10.70 7.02
N ALA A 1025 42.17 9.41 6.82
CA ALA A 1025 43.41 8.82 7.31
C ALA A 1025 44.66 9.46 6.65
N GLU A 1026 44.55 9.78 5.36
CA GLU A 1026 45.55 10.52 4.56
C GLU A 1026 45.68 11.99 4.96
N LEU A 1027 44.66 12.58 5.59
CA LEU A 1027 44.64 13.98 6.03
C LEU A 1027 44.89 14.17 7.54
N ALA A 1028 44.67 13.12 8.34
CA ALA A 1028 44.89 13.10 9.78
C ALA A 1028 46.37 13.39 10.09
N PRO A 1029 46.69 14.31 11.01
CA PRO A 1029 48.07 14.61 11.36
C PRO A 1029 48.65 13.56 12.32
N ASP A 1030 49.96 13.54 12.47
CA ASP A 1030 50.66 12.57 13.33
C ASP A 1030 50.47 12.83 14.84
N ASP A 1031 49.86 13.95 15.24
CA ASP A 1031 49.43 14.28 16.61
C ASP A 1031 47.92 14.10 16.84
N THR A 1032 47.28 13.26 16.04
CA THR A 1032 45.92 12.73 16.30
C THR A 1032 45.87 12.05 17.68
N ARG A 1033 44.79 12.29 18.45
CA ARG A 1033 44.55 11.70 19.77
C ARG A 1033 43.59 10.51 19.72
N ALA A 1034 42.56 10.59 18.89
CA ALA A 1034 41.62 9.52 18.61
C ALA A 1034 40.98 9.70 17.22
N TRP A 1035 40.36 8.66 16.67
CA TRP A 1035 39.38 8.79 15.57
C TRP A 1035 38.11 8.04 15.89
N CYS A 1036 37.01 8.51 15.32
CA CYS A 1036 35.68 7.94 15.47
C CYS A 1036 35.18 7.49 14.09
N VAL A 1037 34.54 6.32 14.00
CA VAL A 1037 33.82 5.85 12.80
C VAL A 1037 32.47 5.24 13.21
N PRO A 1038 31.46 5.18 12.32
CA PRO A 1038 30.25 4.40 12.56
C PRO A 1038 30.57 2.94 12.91
N GLY A 1039 29.87 2.40 13.91
CA GLY A 1039 29.97 0.99 14.30
C GLY A 1039 29.15 0.08 13.39
N GLU A 1040 29.65 -1.13 13.13
CA GLU A 1040 29.06 -2.07 12.15
C GLU A 1040 27.68 -2.65 12.55
N TYR A 1041 27.24 -2.51 13.81
CA TYR A 1041 26.07 -3.25 14.33
C TYR A 1041 25.11 -2.44 15.23
N SER A 1042 25.37 -1.15 15.49
CA SER A 1042 24.69 -0.43 16.59
C SER A 1042 24.23 0.99 16.27
N GLY A 1043 24.36 1.46 15.02
CA GLY A 1043 24.14 2.86 14.60
C GLY A 1043 25.17 3.86 15.15
N GLY A 1044 25.44 3.80 16.46
CA GLY A 1044 26.41 4.62 17.17
C GLY A 1044 27.85 4.47 16.68
N PHE A 1045 28.65 5.51 16.91
CA PHE A 1045 30.06 5.53 16.57
C PHE A 1045 30.92 4.79 17.59
N VAL A 1046 32.13 4.46 17.17
CA VAL A 1046 33.16 3.86 18.00
C VAL A 1046 34.45 4.67 17.87
N ALA A 1047 34.99 5.09 19.01
CA ALA A 1047 36.24 5.84 19.12
C ALA A 1047 37.45 4.91 19.34
N PHE A 1048 38.54 5.17 18.64
CA PHE A 1048 39.78 4.40 18.70
C PHE A 1048 40.93 5.28 19.19
N PRO A 1049 41.77 4.82 20.14
CA PRO A 1049 42.94 5.56 20.59
C PRO A 1049 44.02 5.62 19.49
N ALA A 1050 44.59 6.80 19.29
CA ALA A 1050 45.49 7.06 18.18
C ALA A 1050 46.95 6.65 18.45
N GLU A 1051 47.14 5.36 18.70
CA GLU A 1051 48.47 4.78 18.81
C GLU A 1051 49.16 4.77 17.43
N PRO A 1052 50.49 4.99 17.35
CA PRO A 1052 51.18 5.05 16.06
C PRO A 1052 51.00 3.80 15.19
N GLU A 1053 50.90 2.62 15.82
CA GLU A 1053 50.64 1.36 15.12
C GLU A 1053 49.22 1.32 14.52
N SER A 1054 48.21 1.75 15.30
CA SER A 1054 46.82 1.87 14.87
C SER A 1054 46.66 2.90 13.73
N ILE A 1055 47.32 4.08 13.82
CA ILE A 1055 47.33 5.09 12.74
C ILE A 1055 47.95 4.50 11.48
N THR A 1056 49.10 3.83 11.61
CA THR A 1056 49.81 3.25 10.46
C THR A 1056 48.97 2.18 9.78
N LEU A 1057 48.32 1.31 10.57
CA LEU A 1057 47.42 0.28 10.08
C LEU A 1057 46.23 0.90 9.34
N TRP A 1058 45.50 1.80 9.99
CA TRP A 1058 44.32 2.47 9.41
C TRP A 1058 44.64 3.25 8.12
N ARG A 1059 45.76 4.00 8.08
CA ARG A 1059 46.24 4.64 6.84
C ARG A 1059 46.53 3.63 5.71
N SER A 1060 47.02 2.44 6.05
CA SER A 1060 47.38 1.41 5.07
C SER A 1060 46.24 0.52 4.60
N THR A 1061 45.17 0.36 5.40
CA THR A 1061 44.06 -0.57 5.13
C THR A 1061 42.70 0.09 4.97
N GLY A 1062 42.45 1.28 5.54
CA GLY A 1062 41.10 1.88 5.64
C GLY A 1062 40.16 1.17 6.63
N GLU A 1063 40.38 -0.12 6.86
CA GLU A 1063 39.64 -0.99 7.77
C GLU A 1063 39.88 -0.70 9.26
N THR A 1064 38.82 -0.80 10.06
CA THR A 1064 38.85 -0.74 11.53
C THR A 1064 38.64 -2.09 12.21
N ALA A 1065 38.27 -3.14 11.46
CA ALA A 1065 38.08 -4.49 11.98
C ALA A 1065 39.28 -5.03 12.79
N PRO A 1066 40.56 -4.82 12.40
CA PRO A 1066 41.73 -5.24 13.18
C PRO A 1066 41.90 -4.51 14.53
N LEU A 1067 41.11 -3.47 14.79
CA LEU A 1067 41.22 -2.60 15.97
C LEU A 1067 40.03 -2.72 16.93
N LYS A 1068 39.02 -3.55 16.62
CA LYS A 1068 37.75 -3.68 17.40
C LYS A 1068 37.97 -3.87 18.90
N ASP A 1069 38.96 -4.67 19.31
CA ASP A 1069 39.27 -4.92 20.74
C ASP A 1069 39.80 -3.69 21.50
N ARG A 1070 40.16 -2.61 20.80
CA ARG A 1070 40.67 -1.34 21.36
C ARG A 1070 39.64 -0.21 21.31
N ALA A 1071 38.45 -0.52 20.83
CA ALA A 1071 37.45 0.47 20.46
C ALA A 1071 36.56 0.80 21.67
N VAL A 1072 36.26 2.08 21.87
CA VAL A 1072 35.34 2.58 22.90
C VAL A 1072 34.06 3.00 22.20
N ALA A 1073 32.98 2.26 22.44
CA ALA A 1073 31.67 2.61 21.88
C ALA A 1073 31.19 3.94 22.48
N LEU A 1074 30.88 4.90 21.60
CA LEU A 1074 30.22 6.16 21.96
C LEU A 1074 28.70 5.91 21.90
N VAL A 1075 28.23 5.06 22.82
CA VAL A 1075 26.81 4.72 22.95
C VAL A 1075 26.07 5.96 23.45
N ASN A 1076 24.94 6.29 22.82
CA ASN A 1076 24.10 7.39 23.29
C ASN A 1076 23.58 7.09 24.70
N ASN A 1077 23.84 7.98 25.66
CA ASN A 1077 23.31 7.87 27.01
C ASN A 1077 21.83 8.33 27.02
N THR A 1078 20.92 7.40 26.69
CA THR A 1078 19.46 7.44 26.89
C THR A 1078 18.67 8.59 26.21
N PRO A 1079 17.64 8.30 25.39
CA PRO A 1079 16.76 9.31 24.76
C PRO A 1079 16.08 10.31 25.72
N SER A 1080 15.98 9.95 27.01
CA SER A 1080 15.40 10.74 28.11
C SER A 1080 15.62 12.27 28.03
N ASP A 1081 16.87 12.71 27.94
CA ASP A 1081 17.18 14.14 28.11
C ASP A 1081 16.83 14.97 26.87
N GLN A 1082 16.93 14.37 25.67
CA GLN A 1082 16.45 14.98 24.41
C GLN A 1082 14.93 15.08 24.36
N ILE A 1083 14.22 14.03 24.81
CA ILE A 1083 12.75 14.00 24.92
C ILE A 1083 12.25 15.16 25.81
N ALA A 1084 12.83 15.30 27.01
CA ALA A 1084 12.46 16.38 27.94
C ALA A 1084 12.72 17.79 27.36
N ALA A 1085 13.83 17.94 26.63
CA ALA A 1085 14.19 19.18 25.94
C ALA A 1085 13.21 19.55 24.82
N ASN A 1086 12.89 18.59 23.93
CA ASN A 1086 12.01 18.80 22.77
C ASN A 1086 10.58 19.15 23.19
N ARG A 1087 9.99 18.40 24.13
CA ARG A 1087 8.68 18.73 24.73
C ARG A 1087 8.65 20.15 25.30
N ARG A 1088 9.68 20.52 26.07
CA ARG A 1088 9.78 21.87 26.68
C ARG A 1088 9.88 22.97 25.63
N PHE A 1089 10.64 22.75 24.55
CA PHE A 1089 10.71 23.67 23.42
C PHE A 1089 9.34 23.85 22.75
N ASN A 1090 8.67 22.74 22.38
CA ASN A 1090 7.35 22.74 21.75
C ASN A 1090 6.30 23.51 22.57
N GLN A 1091 6.19 23.23 23.87
CA GLN A 1091 5.29 23.95 24.77
C GLN A 1091 5.53 25.45 24.78
N LEU A 1092 6.80 25.87 24.82
CA LEU A 1092 7.16 27.29 24.95
C LEU A 1092 7.00 28.04 23.62
N LEU A 1093 7.20 27.37 22.49
CA LEU A 1093 6.89 27.89 21.16
C LEU A 1093 5.36 28.07 20.96
N ARG A 1094 4.54 27.07 21.35
CA ARG A 1094 3.07 27.15 21.29
C ARG A 1094 2.51 28.24 22.23
N LYS A 1095 3.04 28.37 23.45
CA LYS A 1095 2.73 29.46 24.39
C LYS A 1095 3.16 30.85 23.87
N ALA A 1096 4.22 30.93 23.06
CA ALA A 1096 4.59 32.16 22.37
C ALA A 1096 3.51 32.53 21.35
N ALA A 1097 3.19 31.62 20.43
CA ALA A 1097 2.20 31.81 19.36
C ALA A 1097 0.85 32.30 19.88
N HIS A 1098 0.29 31.65 20.90
CA HIS A 1098 -1.01 32.04 21.47
C HIS A 1098 -1.02 33.49 21.98
N ARG A 1099 0.07 33.93 22.61
CA ARG A 1099 0.21 35.30 23.12
C ARG A 1099 0.31 36.36 22.02
N PHE A 1100 0.67 35.98 20.79
CA PHE A 1100 0.58 36.87 19.63
C PHE A 1100 -0.84 36.94 19.07
N GLU A 1101 -1.56 35.81 19.01
CA GLU A 1101 -2.97 35.76 18.60
C GLU A 1101 -3.82 36.68 19.49
N GLU A 1102 -3.62 36.63 20.82
CA GLU A 1102 -4.34 37.48 21.79
C GLU A 1102 -3.97 38.98 21.70
N THR A 1103 -2.76 39.31 21.26
CA THR A 1103 -2.23 40.69 21.32
C THR A 1103 -1.55 41.12 20.01
N PRO A 1104 -2.31 41.39 18.93
CA PRO A 1104 -1.76 41.82 17.64
C PRO A 1104 -0.88 43.07 17.74
N GLY A 1105 0.23 43.10 16.98
CA GLY A 1105 1.25 44.16 17.08
C GLY A 1105 2.25 43.98 18.23
N THR A 1106 2.24 42.82 18.89
CA THR A 1106 3.18 42.46 19.94
C THR A 1106 4.59 42.22 19.41
N ARG A 1107 5.58 42.63 20.21
CA ARG A 1107 7.00 42.50 19.91
C ARG A 1107 7.51 41.12 20.32
N LEU A 1108 7.82 40.28 19.34
CA LEU A 1108 8.62 39.08 19.48
C LEU A 1108 10.10 39.47 19.50
N GLU A 1109 10.82 39.15 20.57
CA GLU A 1109 12.28 39.14 20.56
C GLU A 1109 12.76 37.69 20.55
N VAL A 1110 13.25 37.19 19.42
CA VAL A 1110 13.92 35.88 19.31
C VAL A 1110 15.39 36.07 19.64
N TRP A 1111 15.91 35.33 20.62
CA TRP A 1111 17.33 35.39 21.00
C TRP A 1111 18.01 34.09 20.56
N GLY A 1112 18.95 34.19 19.62
CA GLY A 1112 19.88 33.10 19.31
C GLY A 1112 21.14 33.20 20.17
N VAL A 1113 21.65 32.06 20.61
CA VAL A 1113 23.01 31.93 21.15
C VAL A 1113 23.62 30.72 20.45
N PHE A 1114 24.86 30.85 19.98
CA PHE A 1114 25.62 29.70 19.49
C PHE A 1114 26.44 29.14 20.64
N SER A 1115 26.63 27.81 20.67
CA SER A 1115 27.49 27.18 21.66
C SER A 1115 28.91 27.74 21.58
N GLY A 1116 29.32 28.46 22.64
CA GLY A 1116 30.63 29.14 22.75
C GLY A 1116 30.59 30.67 22.59
N ASP A 1117 29.55 31.27 22.02
CA ASP A 1117 29.48 32.71 21.71
C ASP A 1117 28.65 33.52 22.72
N PRO A 1118 28.90 34.84 22.86
CA PRO A 1118 27.98 35.72 23.59
C PRO A 1118 26.62 35.81 22.87
N PRO A 1119 25.50 35.91 23.62
CA PRO A 1119 24.16 35.96 23.03
C PRO A 1119 23.99 37.10 22.03
N LEU A 1120 23.45 36.79 20.84
CA LEU A 1120 23.24 37.79 19.79
C LEU A 1120 22.21 38.85 20.21
N ASP A 1121 22.29 40.02 19.56
CA ASP A 1121 21.23 41.02 19.65
C ASP A 1121 19.93 40.40 19.10
N PRO A 1122 18.83 40.38 19.87
CA PRO A 1122 17.66 39.61 19.50
C PRO A 1122 16.99 40.14 18.24
N LEU A 1123 16.59 39.22 17.37
CA LEU A 1123 15.69 39.47 16.25
C LEU A 1123 14.37 40.00 16.81
N VAL A 1124 14.04 41.25 16.46
CA VAL A 1124 12.81 41.90 16.91
C VAL A 1124 11.81 41.92 15.77
N ILE A 1125 10.78 41.08 15.85
CA ILE A 1125 9.64 41.09 14.94
C ILE A 1125 8.46 41.76 15.66
N ASN A 1126 7.93 42.85 15.11
CA ASN A 1126 6.61 43.35 15.47
C ASN A 1126 5.60 42.49 14.68
N VAL A 1127 5.08 41.46 15.32
CA VAL A 1127 4.27 40.43 14.68
C VAL A 1127 2.91 41.01 14.31
N THR A 1128 2.55 40.88 13.03
CA THR A 1128 1.25 41.29 12.47
C THR A 1128 0.26 40.14 12.43
N SER A 1129 0.74 38.91 12.21
CA SER A 1129 -0.05 37.67 12.14
C SER A 1129 0.80 36.49 12.60
N VAL A 1130 0.14 35.47 13.17
CA VAL A 1130 0.71 34.15 13.40
C VAL A 1130 -0.24 33.12 12.80
N GLU A 1131 0.33 32.16 12.10
CA GLU A 1131 -0.39 31.05 11.50
C GLU A 1131 0.19 29.73 12.03
N ARG A 1132 -0.70 28.80 12.37
CA ARG A 1132 -0.36 27.46 12.84
C ARG A 1132 -0.61 26.48 11.71
N THR A 1133 0.37 25.68 11.37
CA THR A 1133 0.29 24.62 10.34
C THR A 1133 0.66 23.27 10.96
N SER A 1134 0.55 22.19 10.19
CA SER A 1134 1.03 20.85 10.60
C SER A 1134 2.49 20.92 11.08
N GLY A 1135 2.71 20.76 12.39
CA GLY A 1135 4.04 20.76 12.99
C GLY A 1135 4.81 22.09 13.02
N SER A 1136 4.29 23.22 12.49
CA SER A 1136 5.05 24.48 12.43
C SER A 1136 4.26 25.76 12.74
N LEU A 1137 4.99 26.80 13.13
CA LEU A 1137 4.47 28.12 13.51
C LEU A 1137 5.08 29.22 12.65
N ARG A 1138 4.26 29.84 11.80
CA ARG A 1138 4.62 30.95 10.93
C ARG A 1138 4.30 32.27 11.61
N PHE A 1139 5.24 33.22 11.59
CA PHE A 1139 5.08 34.56 12.16
C PHE A 1139 5.35 35.61 11.07
N ASP A 1140 4.32 36.31 10.58
CA ASP A 1140 4.53 37.47 9.70
C ASP A 1140 4.61 38.75 10.54
N GLY A 1141 5.45 39.70 10.12
CA GLY A 1141 5.61 40.96 10.85
C GLY A 1141 6.63 41.92 10.25
N THR A 1142 6.80 43.05 10.92
CA THR A 1142 7.81 44.07 10.55
C THR A 1142 8.98 44.06 11.53
N LEU A 1143 10.20 44.09 11.03
CA LEU A 1143 11.39 44.11 11.90
C LEU A 1143 11.47 45.43 12.68
N GLY A 1144 11.43 45.35 14.01
CA GLY A 1144 11.43 46.52 14.91
C GLY A 1144 12.79 47.19 15.10
N ARG A 1145 13.87 46.52 14.69
CA ARG A 1145 15.24 47.03 14.53
C ARG A 1145 16.04 46.03 13.69
N SER A 1146 17.11 46.47 13.04
CA SER A 1146 18.14 45.53 12.61
C SER A 1146 18.73 44.86 13.85
N SER A 1147 18.94 43.57 13.75
CA SER A 1147 19.61 42.75 14.76
C SER A 1147 20.68 41.97 14.00
N THR A 1148 21.79 41.61 14.66
CA THR A 1148 22.79 40.75 14.03
C THR A 1148 22.20 39.40 13.68
N LEU A 1149 21.20 38.88 14.42
CA LEU A 1149 20.44 37.70 14.00
C LEU A 1149 19.68 37.92 12.67
N VAL A 1150 19.21 39.14 12.35
CA VAL A 1150 18.65 39.45 11.00
C VAL A 1150 19.74 39.40 9.94
N GLU A 1151 20.94 39.90 10.25
CA GLU A 1151 22.04 39.94 9.29
C GLU A 1151 22.64 38.54 9.06
N GLU A 1152 22.71 37.68 10.09
CA GLU A 1152 23.06 36.25 10.01
C GLU A 1152 21.96 35.41 9.32
N LEU A 1153 20.67 35.67 9.59
CA LEU A 1153 19.55 35.05 8.86
C LEU A 1153 19.39 35.56 7.41
N ARG A 1154 20.20 36.54 6.99
CA ARG A 1154 20.21 37.12 5.63
C ARG A 1154 21.57 37.03 4.95
N SER A 1155 22.60 36.46 5.58
CA SER A 1155 23.97 36.45 5.05
C SER A 1155 24.21 35.29 4.09
N ASP A 1156 23.18 34.81 3.40
CA ASP A 1156 23.21 33.61 2.54
C ASP A 1156 23.91 32.43 3.24
N THR A 1157 23.61 32.29 4.53
CA THR A 1157 24.27 31.37 5.47
C THR A 1157 23.24 30.37 5.98
N PRO A 1158 23.49 29.06 5.81
CA PRO A 1158 22.52 28.04 6.17
C PRO A 1158 22.10 28.12 7.62
N MET A 1159 20.79 28.14 7.85
CA MET A 1159 20.22 27.90 9.18
C MET A 1159 19.01 27.00 9.06
N ARG A 1160 19.27 25.69 9.00
CA ARG A 1160 18.24 24.70 9.29
C ARG A 1160 18.00 24.71 10.79
N ILE A 1161 16.74 24.92 11.18
CA ILE A 1161 16.34 25.03 12.58
C ILE A 1161 16.14 23.62 13.13
N GLU A 1162 17.24 22.92 13.37
CA GLU A 1162 17.20 21.56 13.97
C GLU A 1162 17.62 21.57 15.43
N GLN A 1163 18.60 22.39 15.81
CA GLN A 1163 18.83 22.75 17.21
C GLN A 1163 19.19 24.22 17.38
N TYR A 1164 18.18 25.02 17.73
CA TYR A 1164 18.39 26.18 18.59
C TYR A 1164 17.69 25.92 19.92
N GLU A 1165 18.47 25.84 21.01
CA GLU A 1165 17.93 26.28 22.28
C GLU A 1165 17.46 27.73 22.12
N THR A 1166 16.15 27.98 22.14
CA THR A 1166 15.64 29.36 22.19
C THR A 1166 15.82 29.91 23.61
N HIS A 1167 17.08 30.10 24.02
CA HIS A 1167 17.52 30.42 25.40
C HIS A 1167 16.64 31.46 26.10
N ALA A 1168 16.15 32.44 25.35
CA ALA A 1168 14.96 33.17 25.71
C ALA A 1168 14.20 33.66 24.47
N PHE A 1169 12.89 33.87 24.63
CA PHE A 1169 12.18 34.86 23.85
C PHE A 1169 11.54 35.90 24.78
N ARG A 1170 11.40 37.13 24.29
CA ARG A 1170 10.80 38.23 25.06
C ARG A 1170 9.53 38.70 24.40
N VAL A 1171 8.45 38.77 25.19
CA VAL A 1171 7.15 39.27 24.74
C VAL A 1171 6.77 40.47 25.61
N ASN A 1172 6.68 41.66 25.00
CA ASN A 1172 6.33 42.93 25.64
C ASN A 1172 7.07 43.20 26.96
N GLY A 1173 8.38 42.90 27.01
CA GLY A 1173 9.24 43.17 28.16
C GLY A 1173 9.33 42.06 29.22
N GLY A 1174 8.48 41.03 29.18
CA GLY A 1174 8.65 39.82 29.98
C GLY A 1174 9.61 38.85 29.30
N LYS A 1175 10.72 38.47 29.98
CA LYS A 1175 11.62 37.41 29.49
C LYS A 1175 11.03 36.05 29.84
N VAL A 1176 10.88 35.18 28.85
CA VAL A 1176 10.66 33.74 29.03
C VAL A 1176 11.98 33.08 28.64
N PHE A 1177 12.62 32.40 29.59
CA PHE A 1177 13.86 31.66 29.33
C PHE A 1177 13.50 30.20 29.02
N VAL A 1178 13.87 29.72 27.83
CA VAL A 1178 13.72 28.32 27.43
C VAL A 1178 15.10 27.73 27.34
N ARG A 1179 15.40 26.77 28.21
CA ARG A 1179 16.58 25.93 28.09
C ARG A 1179 16.05 24.50 28.09
N PRO A 1180 16.45 23.61 27.18
CA PRO A 1180 16.85 22.28 27.60
C PRO A 1180 17.55 22.33 28.98
#